data_AF-A0A966PQD3-F1
#
_entry.id   AF-A0A966PQD3-F1
#
_cell.length_a   1.000
_cell.length_b   1.000
_cell.length_c   1.000
_cell.angle_alpha   90.00
_cell.angle_beta   90.00
_cell.angle_gamma   90.00
#
_symmetry.space_group_name_H-M   'P 1'
#
loop_
_entity.id
_entity.type
_entity.pdbx_description
1 polymer ?
#
loop_
_entity_poly.entity_id
_entity_poly.type
_entity_poly.pdbx_seq_one_letter_code
_entity_poly.pdbx_strand_id
1 'polypeptide(L)'
;MVDPVMERPENLPAAWTDAANLLDRRYDEGHTGSVLILPGIESAAFRWGYPVDSILPGISKKPMLNRDWVPQGSAPYMDLLYALDDSFQNGTASAESIAPIARLLGADTVMVVNSYQYERFDLDPPERSAALIDSAPGLERLAEFGPPTVNVAPGEQRTDAEPLPEIVLYAVDQPSTGTRVTDAPVVVSGDGTSLVDLAASGVIDGRAIVLASAALDADQLDDALGAATELIVTDGNRKRAHHWRGSQNVWGATETAEDATDDEFDNRLPIFPDRNGRPVTQSLVDTSSGLSVTATGYGALLAYYPEYRPAMAADDDPSTSWLVGWGRDPVGQILELRRVARPISMLRLLSAEHPNGVREITRASVSLDGETWTEIDLSAPDGVVALPRPAEDVRLRIDAVADGDTGSPSGWAEVLPSGDGHPEFITTPTDAVDVVGASTPVSYHFARWRADDNDPERTDPERSIRRIFHVEHADGFVVSAIARENGAEKIESSDDCRDDLLTIDFEPVALRVSEVNDSEIRLQACEPVVLEPGSRILESAADAPIIIDRITLRSSRATEAAPAEIVATSIGRTSRATLVPACASTRCWIESIDGWNVGWTADLDDQELGPPIASAAGRGTWTYSTSESARFASTWTPQRTMWIGLLVSLMGIAVAIAVLLVAPWRRRAIGSSPDSDDARSWRPSAIGESIMIAIALCAFVNPFAGLVTATVHYFIRERRRATTFVCLLLVSVGYAYIVVQQVRYSTPAGFGWPGVYSKVHGVVLLAAVYFTVRCALDSSDESDSLSPS
;
A
#
# COMPACT_ATOMS: atom_id res chain seq x y z
N MET A 1 -24.73 19.20 17.61
CA MET A 1 -25.38 17.89 17.41
C MET A 1 -24.32 17.05 16.74
N VAL A 2 -23.70 16.13 17.49
CA VAL A 2 -22.73 15.19 16.90
C VAL A 2 -23.54 14.22 16.06
N ASP A 3 -23.02 13.84 14.89
CA ASP A 3 -23.60 12.76 14.09
C ASP A 3 -23.82 11.54 15.01
N PRO A 4 -25.03 10.92 15.05
CA PRO A 4 -25.27 9.73 15.87
C PRO A 4 -24.24 8.63 15.65
N VAL A 5 -23.61 8.57 14.47
CA VAL A 5 -22.56 7.61 14.12
C VAL A 5 -21.23 7.88 14.86
N MET A 6 -21.02 9.10 15.36
CA MET A 6 -19.84 9.54 16.13
C MET A 6 -20.13 9.71 17.63
N GLU A 7 -21.19 9.09 18.15
CA GLU A 7 -21.51 9.15 19.57
C GLU A 7 -20.40 8.50 20.42
N ARG A 8 -20.08 9.14 21.54
CA ARG A 8 -19.10 8.65 22.53
C ARG A 8 -19.39 9.26 23.90
N PRO A 9 -19.04 8.57 25.00
CA PRO A 9 -19.18 9.12 26.34
C PRO A 9 -18.29 10.36 26.54
N GLU A 10 -18.68 11.22 27.49
CA GLU A 10 -17.87 12.39 27.89
C GLU A 10 -16.54 11.98 28.52
N ASN A 11 -16.54 10.89 29.29
CA ASN A 11 -15.35 10.34 29.94
C ASN A 11 -14.91 9.05 29.25
N LEU A 12 -13.60 8.85 29.14
CA LEU A 12 -13.03 7.62 28.60
C LEU A 12 -13.32 6.42 29.54
N PRO A 13 -13.50 5.21 28.98
CA PRO A 13 -13.63 4.01 29.80
C PRO A 13 -12.38 3.77 30.67
N ALA A 14 -12.58 3.19 31.85
CA ALA A 14 -11.50 2.93 32.81
C ALA A 14 -10.38 2.06 32.21
N ALA A 15 -10.74 1.09 31.34
CA ALA A 15 -9.77 0.21 30.69
C ALA A 15 -8.70 1.00 29.91
N TRP A 16 -9.09 2.05 29.20
CA TRP A 16 -8.17 2.90 28.44
C TRP A 16 -7.29 3.77 29.33
N THR A 17 -7.85 4.36 30.39
CA THR A 17 -7.06 5.15 31.33
C THR A 17 -6.09 4.29 32.14
N ASP A 18 -6.48 3.06 32.48
CA ASP A 18 -5.64 2.14 33.24
C ASP A 18 -4.51 1.55 32.38
N ALA A 19 -4.80 1.21 31.12
CA ALA A 19 -3.80 0.81 30.14
C ALA A 19 -2.77 1.94 29.91
N ALA A 20 -3.24 3.16 29.69
CA ALA A 20 -2.36 4.33 29.53
C ALA A 20 -1.48 4.57 30.76
N ASN A 21 -2.03 4.43 31.98
CA ASN A 21 -1.27 4.53 33.21
C ASN A 21 -0.17 3.46 33.32
N LEU A 22 -0.40 2.23 32.84
CA LEU A 22 0.64 1.20 32.81
C LEU A 22 1.72 1.54 31.77
N LEU A 23 1.33 2.00 30.58
CA LEU A 23 2.26 2.40 29.52
C LEU A 23 3.16 3.56 29.97
N ASP A 24 2.61 4.54 30.68
CA ASP A 24 3.36 5.67 31.24
C ASP A 24 4.35 5.24 32.31
N ARG A 25 3.97 4.29 33.19
CA ARG A 25 4.90 3.71 34.16
C ARG A 25 6.04 2.98 33.46
N ARG A 26 5.74 2.16 32.45
CA ARG A 26 6.76 1.46 31.65
C ARG A 26 7.72 2.44 30.96
N TYR A 27 7.19 3.54 30.42
CA TYR A 27 8.02 4.60 29.85
C TYR A 27 8.97 5.20 30.89
N ASP A 28 8.47 5.51 32.08
CA ASP A 28 9.27 6.05 33.18
C ASP A 28 10.31 5.04 33.72
N GLU A 29 10.07 3.73 33.55
CA GLU A 29 10.99 2.63 33.86
C GLU A 29 12.07 2.39 32.78
N GLY A 30 12.01 3.11 31.65
CA GLY A 30 12.98 3.04 30.56
C GLY A 30 12.57 2.18 29.36
N HIS A 31 11.34 1.66 29.35
CA HIS A 31 10.75 1.02 28.16
C HIS A 31 10.18 2.11 27.24
N THR A 32 11.05 2.74 26.45
CA THR A 32 10.71 3.90 25.63
C THR A 32 10.35 3.56 24.18
N GLY A 33 10.27 2.28 23.82
CA GLY A 33 9.82 1.82 22.51
C GLY A 33 8.35 2.16 22.26
N SER A 34 7.91 2.01 21.01
CA SER A 34 6.51 2.26 20.67
C SER A 34 5.57 1.16 21.18
N VAL A 35 4.28 1.50 21.26
CA VAL A 35 3.18 0.56 21.40
C VAL A 35 2.67 0.24 20.00
N LEU A 36 2.79 -1.02 19.58
CA LEU A 36 2.24 -1.52 18.33
C LEU A 36 0.83 -2.07 18.58
N ILE A 37 -0.18 -1.46 17.96
CA ILE A 37 -1.57 -1.90 18.10
C ILE A 37 -1.89 -2.91 17.00
N LEU A 38 -2.29 -4.14 17.39
CA LEU A 38 -2.66 -5.23 16.48
C LEU A 38 -3.93 -5.96 16.97
N PRO A 39 -4.80 -6.42 16.05
CA PRO A 39 -4.85 -6.00 14.66
C PRO A 39 -5.24 -4.52 14.58
N GLY A 40 -4.87 -3.87 13.48
CA GLY A 40 -5.21 -2.50 13.18
C GLY A 40 -6.67 -2.33 12.77
N ILE A 41 -7.11 -1.07 12.74
CA ILE A 41 -8.42 -0.65 12.25
C ILE A 41 -8.22 0.63 11.43
N GLU A 42 -9.02 0.81 10.38
CA GLU A 42 -8.95 1.97 9.50
C GLU A 42 -9.24 3.26 10.26
N SER A 43 -10.14 3.23 11.24
CA SER A 43 -10.43 4.36 12.11
C SER A 43 -10.87 3.88 13.49
N ALA A 44 -10.52 4.62 14.53
CA ALA A 44 -10.72 4.22 15.92
C ALA A 44 -12.22 4.15 16.29
N ALA A 45 -12.87 3.03 15.98
CA ALA A 45 -14.26 2.74 16.24
C ALA A 45 -14.40 1.59 17.23
N PHE A 46 -14.90 1.90 18.42
CA PHE A 46 -15.04 0.95 19.52
C PHE A 46 -16.52 0.74 19.87
N ARG A 47 -16.83 -0.35 20.56
CA ARG A 47 -18.19 -0.61 21.08
C ARG A 47 -18.69 0.48 22.02
N TRP A 48 -17.80 1.19 22.72
CA TRP A 48 -18.16 2.31 23.60
C TRP A 48 -18.24 3.66 22.89
N GLY A 49 -17.76 3.80 21.65
CA GLY A 49 -17.86 5.06 20.89
C GLY A 49 -16.89 5.16 19.72
N TYR A 50 -17.09 6.19 18.89
CA TYR A 50 -16.30 6.41 17.67
C TYR A 50 -15.55 7.75 17.70
N PRO A 51 -14.33 7.80 18.29
CA PRO A 51 -13.49 8.99 18.30
C PRO A 51 -12.84 9.36 16.96
N VAL A 52 -12.93 8.49 15.94
CA VAL A 52 -12.30 8.61 14.61
C VAL A 52 -10.79 8.42 14.66
N ASP A 53 -10.08 9.25 15.44
CA ASP A 53 -8.64 9.15 15.62
C ASP A 53 -8.29 8.26 16.83
N SER A 54 -7.12 7.62 16.78
CA SER A 54 -6.60 6.90 17.94
C SER A 54 -6.43 7.85 19.13
N ILE A 55 -6.89 7.41 20.30
CA ILE A 55 -6.86 8.22 21.53
C ILE A 55 -5.55 8.11 22.30
N LEU A 56 -4.76 7.06 22.05
CA LEU A 56 -3.54 6.77 22.81
C LEU A 56 -2.52 7.93 22.82
N PRO A 57 -2.27 8.66 21.71
CA PRO A 57 -1.36 9.81 21.70
C PRO A 57 -1.78 10.96 22.61
N GLY A 58 -3.07 11.04 22.97
CA GLY A 58 -3.60 12.06 23.86
C GLY A 58 -3.55 11.68 25.35
N ILE A 59 -3.31 10.40 25.67
CA ILE A 59 -3.44 9.88 27.04
C ILE A 59 -2.22 9.11 27.55
N SER A 60 -1.21 8.84 26.72
CA SER A 60 0.04 8.20 27.12
C SER A 60 1.29 8.93 26.62
N LYS A 61 2.41 8.75 27.33
CA LYS A 61 3.76 9.19 26.96
C LYS A 61 4.39 8.33 25.87
N LYS A 62 3.94 7.08 25.70
CA LYS A 62 4.59 6.16 24.76
C LYS A 62 4.27 6.53 23.31
N PRO A 63 5.24 6.42 22.40
CA PRO A 63 4.96 6.46 20.97
C PRO A 63 3.98 5.35 20.57
N MET A 64 3.21 5.56 19.51
CA MET A 64 2.22 4.60 19.03
C MET A 64 2.48 4.27 17.57
N LEU A 65 2.27 3.00 17.21
CA LEU A 65 2.18 2.50 15.85
C LEU A 65 0.82 1.83 15.68
N ASN A 66 0.07 2.27 14.66
CA ASN A 66 -1.23 1.70 14.32
C ASN A 66 -1.48 1.83 12.82
N ARG A 67 -2.35 0.96 12.31
CA ARG A 67 -3.03 1.20 11.04
C ARG A 67 -4.00 2.37 11.17
N ASP A 68 -4.20 3.07 10.06
CA ASP A 68 -5.16 4.16 9.88
C ASP A 68 -5.66 4.12 8.42
N TRP A 69 -6.57 5.00 8.00
CA TRP A 69 -7.06 5.09 6.62
C TRP A 69 -5.96 5.33 5.60
N VAL A 70 -4.96 6.13 5.96
CA VAL A 70 -3.85 6.51 5.09
C VAL A 70 -2.55 6.33 5.84
N PRO A 71 -1.49 5.82 5.21
CA PRO A 71 -0.20 5.64 5.86
C PRO A 71 0.39 7.00 6.30
N GLN A 72 0.50 7.20 7.62
CA GLN A 72 1.06 8.41 8.23
C GLN A 72 2.52 8.21 8.65
N GLY A 73 3.41 8.00 7.68
CA GLY A 73 4.83 7.78 7.93
C GLY A 73 5.65 7.74 6.66
N SER A 74 6.93 7.39 6.79
CA SER A 74 7.77 7.13 5.61
C SER A 74 7.31 5.87 4.89
N ALA A 75 7.26 5.92 3.55
CA ALA A 75 6.80 4.81 2.72
C ALA A 75 7.33 3.42 3.16
N PRO A 76 8.65 3.18 3.31
CA PRO A 76 9.15 1.85 3.68
C PRO A 76 8.82 1.43 5.12
N TYR A 77 8.58 2.38 6.02
CA TYR A 77 8.21 2.06 7.41
C TYR A 77 6.73 1.67 7.49
N MET A 78 5.89 2.38 6.74
CA MET A 78 4.46 2.08 6.64
C MET A 78 4.22 0.80 5.85
N ASP A 79 5.05 0.51 4.83
CA ASP A 79 5.04 -0.74 4.09
C ASP A 79 5.21 -1.96 5.02
N LEU A 80 6.21 -1.94 5.92
CA LEU A 80 6.39 -3.01 6.91
C LEU A 80 5.21 -3.11 7.90
N LEU A 81 4.73 -1.98 8.42
CA LEU A 81 3.60 -1.96 9.36
C LEU A 81 2.32 -2.53 8.71
N TYR A 82 2.03 -2.11 7.48
CA TYR A 82 0.85 -2.58 6.74
C TYR A 82 1.02 -4.01 6.29
N ALA A 83 2.21 -4.46 5.89
CA ALA A 83 2.43 -5.87 5.56
C ALA A 83 2.12 -6.81 6.73
N LEU A 84 2.53 -6.44 7.95
CA LEU A 84 2.17 -7.21 9.14
C LEU A 84 0.66 -7.18 9.38
N ASP A 85 0.05 -5.99 9.31
CA ASP A 85 -1.39 -5.85 9.55
C ASP A 85 -2.25 -6.57 8.50
N ASP A 86 -1.94 -6.38 7.22
CA ASP A 86 -2.58 -7.05 6.08
C ASP A 86 -2.52 -8.58 6.25
N SER A 87 -1.47 -9.13 6.86
CA SER A 87 -1.42 -10.57 7.15
C SER A 87 -2.52 -11.00 8.13
N PHE A 88 -2.87 -10.17 9.12
CA PHE A 88 -4.03 -10.41 9.99
C PHE A 88 -5.32 -10.28 9.17
N GLN A 89 -5.49 -9.17 8.45
CA GLN A 89 -6.74 -8.89 7.73
C GLN A 89 -7.06 -9.92 6.65
N ASN A 90 -6.04 -10.56 6.07
CA ASN A 90 -6.19 -11.62 5.07
C ASN A 90 -6.16 -13.04 5.70
N GLY A 91 -6.15 -13.19 7.03
CA GLY A 91 -6.13 -14.49 7.70
C GLY A 91 -4.85 -15.31 7.50
N THR A 92 -3.74 -14.67 7.12
CA THR A 92 -2.46 -15.34 6.76
C THR A 92 -1.31 -15.08 7.74
N ALA A 93 -1.57 -14.32 8.81
CA ALA A 93 -0.61 -13.99 9.85
C ALA A 93 -0.03 -15.24 10.52
N SER A 94 1.25 -15.18 10.87
CA SER A 94 1.94 -16.21 11.65
C SER A 94 2.41 -15.63 12.97
N ALA A 95 2.21 -16.41 14.04
CA ALA A 95 2.56 -16.04 15.40
C ALA A 95 4.06 -15.72 15.53
N GLU A 96 4.89 -16.47 14.81
CA GLU A 96 6.35 -16.38 14.74
C GLU A 96 6.83 -15.04 14.15
N SER A 97 6.00 -14.37 13.34
CA SER A 97 6.36 -13.08 12.72
C SER A 97 6.17 -11.89 13.65
N ILE A 98 5.30 -11.98 14.66
CA ILE A 98 4.81 -10.80 15.40
C ILE A 98 5.94 -10.13 16.19
N ALA A 99 6.66 -10.87 17.03
CA ALA A 99 7.74 -10.30 17.84
C ALA A 99 8.95 -9.81 16.98
N PRO A 100 9.44 -10.56 15.97
CA PRO A 100 10.48 -10.05 15.07
C PRO A 100 10.11 -8.75 14.37
N ILE A 101 8.90 -8.64 13.82
CA ILE A 101 8.48 -7.42 13.13
C ILE A 101 8.25 -6.27 14.12
N ALA A 102 7.71 -6.55 15.31
CA ALA A 102 7.61 -5.56 16.38
C ALA A 102 8.99 -4.97 16.75
N ARG A 103 10.05 -5.80 16.83
CA ARG A 103 11.43 -5.32 17.04
C ARG A 103 11.92 -4.42 15.90
N LEU A 104 11.73 -4.82 14.64
CA LEU A 104 12.12 -4.01 13.47
C LEU A 104 11.41 -2.64 13.46
N LEU A 105 10.13 -2.62 13.81
CA LEU A 105 9.36 -1.37 13.98
C LEU A 105 9.81 -0.58 15.21
N GLY A 106 10.52 -1.19 16.16
CA GLY A 106 10.97 -0.64 17.45
C GLY A 106 9.88 -0.51 18.49
N ALA A 107 8.89 -1.38 18.41
CA ALA A 107 7.93 -1.58 19.46
C ALA A 107 8.55 -2.42 20.58
N ASP A 108 8.26 -2.04 21.82
CA ASP A 108 8.57 -2.84 23.01
C ASP A 108 7.31 -3.39 23.68
N THR A 109 6.16 -3.01 23.15
CA THR A 109 4.84 -3.36 23.67
C THR A 109 3.91 -3.61 22.49
N VAL A 110 3.19 -4.72 22.50
CA VAL A 110 2.05 -4.99 21.61
C VAL A 110 0.75 -4.77 22.40
N MET A 111 -0.20 -4.06 21.81
CA MET A 111 -1.50 -3.78 22.39
C MET A 111 -2.60 -4.39 21.53
N VAL A 112 -3.41 -5.26 22.13
CA VAL A 112 -4.57 -5.87 21.49
C VAL A 112 -5.83 -5.19 21.99
N VAL A 113 -6.68 -4.75 21.07
CA VAL A 113 -7.95 -4.08 21.39
C VAL A 113 -9.11 -4.93 20.88
N ASN A 114 -9.83 -5.56 21.80
CA ASN A 114 -10.89 -6.51 21.45
C ASN A 114 -12.27 -5.85 21.34
N SER A 115 -12.39 -4.55 21.63
CA SER A 115 -13.66 -3.80 21.59
C SER A 115 -13.92 -3.08 20.27
N TYR A 116 -13.16 -3.35 19.22
CA TYR A 116 -13.38 -2.73 17.91
C TYR A 116 -14.75 -3.07 17.32
N GLN A 117 -15.31 -2.13 16.56
CA GLN A 117 -16.47 -2.38 15.69
C GLN A 117 -15.97 -3.05 14.39
N TYR A 118 -15.51 -4.31 14.49
CA TYR A 118 -14.87 -5.02 13.38
C TYR A 118 -15.75 -5.06 12.12
N GLU A 119 -17.06 -5.25 12.27
CA GLU A 119 -18.03 -5.32 11.17
C GLU A 119 -18.16 -4.02 10.39
N ARG A 120 -17.74 -2.89 10.98
CA ARG A 120 -17.84 -1.58 10.34
C ARG A 120 -16.91 -1.45 9.14
N PHE A 121 -15.80 -2.17 9.18
CA PHE A 121 -14.76 -2.14 8.16
C PHE A 121 -14.43 -3.54 7.61
N ASP A 122 -15.31 -4.51 7.85
CA ASP A 122 -15.17 -5.89 7.39
C ASP A 122 -13.95 -6.62 7.99
N LEU A 123 -13.53 -6.24 9.20
CA LEU A 123 -12.31 -6.80 9.81
C LEU A 123 -12.54 -8.17 10.43
N ASP A 124 -11.42 -8.86 10.64
CA ASP A 124 -11.37 -10.11 11.38
C ASP A 124 -12.01 -10.01 12.77
N PRO A 125 -12.82 -11.02 13.16
CA PRO A 125 -13.31 -11.11 14.53
C PRO A 125 -12.16 -11.11 15.54
N PRO A 126 -12.26 -10.33 16.63
CA PRO A 126 -11.13 -10.05 17.53
C PRO A 126 -10.56 -11.31 18.19
N GLU A 127 -11.36 -12.34 18.45
CA GLU A 127 -10.91 -13.59 19.06
C GLU A 127 -9.87 -14.36 18.23
N ARG A 128 -9.93 -14.28 16.90
CA ARG A 128 -8.92 -14.92 16.04
C ARG A 128 -7.56 -14.27 16.22
N SER A 129 -7.52 -12.94 16.13
CA SER A 129 -6.28 -12.18 16.30
C SER A 129 -5.77 -12.25 17.74
N ALA A 130 -6.67 -12.22 18.73
CA ALA A 130 -6.28 -12.32 20.14
C ALA A 130 -5.64 -13.68 20.46
N ALA A 131 -6.20 -14.79 19.96
CA ALA A 131 -5.63 -16.13 20.14
C ALA A 131 -4.26 -16.26 19.47
N LEU A 132 -4.10 -15.73 18.25
CA LEU A 132 -2.82 -15.75 17.52
C LEU A 132 -1.73 -14.93 18.21
N ILE A 133 -2.07 -13.75 18.74
CA ILE A 133 -1.10 -12.89 19.45
C ILE A 133 -0.73 -13.50 20.80
N ASP A 134 -1.66 -14.18 21.47
CA ASP A 134 -1.36 -14.84 22.76
C ASP A 134 -0.45 -16.06 22.61
N SER A 135 -0.51 -16.76 21.47
CA SER A 135 0.40 -17.88 21.17
C SER A 135 1.76 -17.44 20.62
N ALA A 136 1.95 -16.15 20.36
CA ALA A 136 3.13 -15.61 19.70
C ALA A 136 4.42 -15.77 20.53
N PRO A 137 5.45 -16.47 20.00
CA PRO A 137 6.73 -16.55 20.69
C PRO A 137 7.40 -15.18 20.79
N GLY A 138 8.03 -14.91 21.93
CA GLY A 138 8.71 -13.64 22.18
C GLY A 138 7.79 -12.49 22.63
N LEU A 139 6.52 -12.80 22.96
CA LEU A 139 5.60 -11.89 23.65
C LEU A 139 5.30 -12.39 25.07
N GLU A 140 5.39 -11.50 26.07
CA GLU A 140 5.03 -11.78 27.46
C GLU A 140 3.79 -10.96 27.84
N ARG A 141 2.70 -11.60 28.26
CA ARG A 141 1.47 -10.91 28.69
C ARG A 141 1.75 -10.05 29.94
N LEU A 142 1.49 -8.75 29.84
CA LEU A 142 1.70 -7.77 30.92
C LEU A 142 0.45 -7.56 31.78
N ALA A 143 -0.68 -7.30 31.15
CA ALA A 143 -1.92 -6.95 31.84
C ALA A 143 -3.14 -7.02 30.91
N GLU A 144 -4.32 -7.16 31.52
CA GLU A 144 -5.63 -7.09 30.88
C GLU A 144 -6.44 -5.94 31.51
N PHE A 145 -7.26 -5.29 30.70
CA PHE A 145 -8.08 -4.16 31.15
C PHE A 145 -9.51 -4.27 30.62
N GLY A 146 -10.47 -3.93 31.48
CA GLY A 146 -11.90 -4.08 31.21
C GLY A 146 -12.41 -5.49 31.53
N PRO A 147 -13.69 -5.62 31.95
CA PRO A 147 -14.28 -6.94 32.17
C PRO A 147 -14.37 -7.70 30.83
N PRO A 148 -14.15 -9.02 30.80
CA PRO A 148 -14.33 -9.80 29.58
C PRO A 148 -15.77 -9.72 29.07
N THR A 149 -15.92 -9.36 27.79
CA THR A 149 -17.22 -9.27 27.11
C THR A 149 -17.16 -9.94 25.76
N VAL A 150 -18.31 -10.44 25.31
CA VAL A 150 -18.45 -10.94 23.95
C VAL A 150 -18.64 -9.74 23.03
N ASN A 151 -17.74 -9.57 22.06
CA ASN A 151 -17.87 -8.55 21.03
C ASN A 151 -18.71 -9.09 19.87
N VAL A 152 -20.00 -8.75 19.84
CA VAL A 152 -20.93 -9.16 18.77
C VAL A 152 -21.41 -7.92 18.02
N ALA A 153 -21.42 -7.98 16.69
CA ALA A 153 -21.99 -6.94 15.86
C ALA A 153 -23.49 -6.71 16.16
N PRO A 154 -23.99 -5.46 16.07
CA PRO A 154 -25.40 -5.18 16.32
C PRO A 154 -26.34 -5.98 15.40
N GLY A 155 -27.22 -6.79 16.00
CA GLY A 155 -28.20 -7.61 15.27
C GLY A 155 -27.71 -9.02 14.92
N GLU A 156 -26.45 -9.35 15.21
CA GLU A 156 -25.94 -10.71 15.11
C GLU A 156 -26.16 -11.50 16.40
N GLN A 157 -26.27 -12.83 16.24
CA GLN A 157 -26.22 -13.78 17.35
C GLN A 157 -25.09 -14.76 17.08
N ARG A 158 -24.03 -14.70 17.89
CA ARG A 158 -22.93 -15.68 17.88
C ARG A 158 -22.95 -16.46 19.19
N THR A 159 -23.01 -17.78 19.10
CA THR A 159 -23.13 -18.68 20.26
C THR A 159 -21.78 -19.25 20.70
N ASP A 160 -20.76 -19.04 19.88
CA ASP A 160 -19.39 -19.56 19.93
C ASP A 160 -18.35 -18.46 20.23
N ALA A 161 -18.77 -17.19 20.27
CA ALA A 161 -17.86 -16.07 20.49
C ALA A 161 -17.31 -16.05 21.93
N GLU A 162 -15.99 -15.94 22.06
CA GLU A 162 -15.28 -15.95 23.34
C GLU A 162 -15.35 -14.57 24.04
N PRO A 163 -15.63 -14.52 25.36
CA PRO A 163 -15.53 -13.26 26.11
C PRO A 163 -14.07 -12.83 26.29
N LEU A 164 -13.71 -11.65 25.79
CA LEU A 164 -12.35 -11.12 25.87
C LEU A 164 -12.29 -9.83 26.67
N PRO A 165 -11.21 -9.56 27.43
CA PRO A 165 -10.98 -8.25 28.03
C PRO A 165 -10.87 -7.18 26.93
N GLU A 166 -11.20 -5.93 27.25
CA GLU A 166 -11.21 -4.85 26.26
C GLU A 166 -9.81 -4.59 25.67
N ILE A 167 -8.78 -4.59 26.53
CA ILE A 167 -7.38 -4.39 26.14
C ILE A 167 -6.50 -5.47 26.77
N VAL A 168 -5.57 -6.02 25.99
CA VAL A 168 -4.45 -6.82 26.50
C VAL A 168 -3.14 -6.18 26.05
N LEU A 169 -2.19 -6.07 26.98
CA LEU A 169 -0.84 -5.59 26.68
C LEU A 169 0.17 -6.73 26.80
N TYR A 170 1.09 -6.81 25.85
CA TYR A 170 2.21 -7.74 25.83
C TYR A 170 3.53 -6.99 25.74
N ALA A 171 4.55 -7.41 26.49
CA ALA A 171 5.92 -6.95 26.29
C ALA A 171 6.56 -7.73 25.14
N VAL A 172 7.32 -7.03 24.32
CA VAL A 172 8.17 -7.66 23.29
C VAL A 172 9.50 -8.03 23.93
N ASP A 173 9.90 -9.30 23.83
CA ASP A 173 11.20 -9.76 24.32
C ASP A 173 12.34 -9.12 23.53
N GLN A 174 13.39 -8.69 24.24
CA GLN A 174 14.59 -8.08 23.65
C GLN A 174 14.27 -6.99 22.59
N PRO A 175 13.53 -5.92 22.97
CA PRO A 175 13.12 -4.91 22.02
C PRO A 175 14.28 -4.00 21.61
N SER A 176 14.25 -3.48 20.38
CA SER A 176 15.25 -2.54 19.85
C SER A 176 14.77 -1.08 19.98
N THR A 177 14.92 -0.51 21.17
CA THR A 177 14.40 0.83 21.52
C THR A 177 15.43 1.98 21.34
N GLY A 178 16.69 1.66 21.03
CA GLY A 178 17.77 2.63 20.82
C GLY A 178 18.28 2.70 19.37
N THR A 179 19.31 3.51 19.15
CA THR A 179 20.03 3.51 17.86
C THR A 179 20.78 2.19 17.72
N ARG A 180 20.71 1.58 16.54
CA ARG A 180 21.31 0.27 16.27
C ARG A 180 22.56 0.44 15.43
N VAL A 181 23.58 -0.37 15.70
CA VAL A 181 24.86 -0.34 15.00
C VAL A 181 25.27 -1.75 14.59
N THR A 182 25.76 -1.92 13.36
CA THR A 182 26.35 -3.18 12.88
C THR A 182 27.46 -2.92 11.87
N ASP A 183 28.39 -3.85 11.75
CA ASP A 183 29.34 -3.94 10.64
C ASP A 183 29.06 -5.12 9.70
N ALA A 184 28.08 -5.96 10.03
CA ALA A 184 27.70 -7.15 9.27
C ALA A 184 26.17 -7.18 9.09
N PRO A 185 25.60 -6.32 8.22
CA PRO A 185 24.16 -6.29 7.98
C PRO A 185 23.68 -7.57 7.26
N VAL A 186 22.36 -7.76 7.25
CA VAL A 186 21.69 -8.61 6.27
C VAL A 186 21.21 -7.71 5.13
N VAL A 187 21.39 -8.14 3.89
CA VAL A 187 20.84 -7.43 2.72
C VAL A 187 19.66 -8.23 2.19
N VAL A 188 18.52 -7.56 1.99
CA VAL A 188 17.30 -8.17 1.45
C VAL A 188 16.91 -7.44 0.17
N SER A 189 16.67 -8.20 -0.91
CA SER A 189 15.93 -7.71 -2.08
C SER A 189 14.47 -8.09 -1.89
N GLY A 190 13.67 -7.13 -1.40
CA GLY A 190 12.29 -7.35 -0.96
C GLY A 190 11.64 -6.10 -0.34
N ASP A 191 10.40 -6.27 0.09
CA ASP A 191 9.52 -5.28 0.73
C ASP A 191 9.11 -5.71 2.16
N GLY A 192 8.17 -5.00 2.77
CA GLY A 192 7.59 -5.33 4.07
C GLY A 192 6.97 -6.72 4.12
N THR A 193 6.26 -7.14 3.07
CA THR A 193 5.72 -8.51 2.93
C THR A 193 6.82 -9.54 3.06
N SER A 194 7.95 -9.29 2.38
CA SER A 194 9.13 -10.15 2.40
C SER A 194 9.71 -10.28 3.82
N LEU A 195 9.78 -9.19 4.58
CA LEU A 195 10.26 -9.25 5.96
C LEU A 195 9.33 -10.03 6.88
N VAL A 196 8.01 -9.87 6.73
CA VAL A 196 7.00 -10.66 7.49
C VAL A 196 7.16 -12.14 7.18
N ASP A 197 7.32 -12.51 5.91
CA ASP A 197 7.48 -13.90 5.50
C ASP A 197 8.81 -14.52 5.93
N LEU A 198 9.91 -13.76 5.90
CA LEU A 198 11.20 -14.18 6.43
C LEU A 198 11.14 -14.39 7.96
N ALA A 199 10.45 -13.51 8.68
CA ALA A 199 10.26 -13.64 10.12
C ALA A 199 9.41 -14.87 10.47
N ALA A 200 8.31 -15.07 9.75
CA ALA A 200 7.45 -16.23 9.92
C ALA A 200 8.17 -17.56 9.61
N SER A 201 9.12 -17.52 8.67
CA SER A 201 9.98 -18.67 8.33
C SER A 201 11.16 -18.87 9.28
N GLY A 202 11.34 -17.99 10.27
CA GLY A 202 12.46 -18.02 11.22
C GLY A 202 13.82 -17.67 10.59
N VAL A 203 13.84 -17.06 9.41
CA VAL A 203 15.07 -16.64 8.73
C VAL A 203 15.64 -15.38 9.38
N ILE A 204 14.76 -14.49 9.86
CA ILE A 204 15.11 -13.29 10.63
C ILE A 204 14.38 -13.26 11.97
N ASP A 205 15.01 -12.67 12.98
CA ASP A 205 14.45 -12.54 14.34
C ASP A 205 14.21 -11.07 14.77
N GLY A 206 14.44 -10.13 13.85
CA GLY A 206 14.28 -8.69 14.05
C GLY A 206 15.41 -8.01 14.82
N ARG A 207 16.47 -8.72 15.23
CA ARG A 207 17.58 -8.16 16.03
C ARG A 207 18.77 -7.67 15.20
N ALA A 208 18.97 -8.20 14.00
CA ALA A 208 19.96 -7.69 13.04
C ALA A 208 19.42 -6.47 12.26
N ILE A 209 20.30 -5.56 11.85
CA ILE A 209 19.94 -4.50 10.89
C ILE A 209 19.79 -5.14 9.51
N VAL A 210 18.66 -4.84 8.87
CA VAL A 210 18.34 -5.32 7.53
C VAL A 210 18.34 -4.15 6.55
N LEU A 211 19.19 -4.20 5.54
CA LEU A 211 19.26 -3.21 4.47
C LEU A 211 18.43 -3.69 3.27
N ALA A 212 17.67 -2.78 2.67
CA ALA A 212 16.96 -3.07 1.42
C ALA A 212 17.88 -2.77 0.23
N SER A 213 18.10 -3.75 -0.65
CA SER A 213 18.97 -3.56 -1.83
C SER A 213 18.48 -2.42 -2.73
N ALA A 214 17.16 -2.27 -2.85
CA ALA A 214 16.50 -1.23 -3.63
C ALA A 214 16.72 0.20 -3.08
N ALA A 215 17.05 0.33 -1.78
CA ALA A 215 17.31 1.62 -1.17
C ALA A 215 18.75 2.12 -1.41
N LEU A 216 19.65 1.24 -1.86
CA LEU A 216 21.08 1.51 -2.02
C LEU A 216 21.41 1.92 -3.46
N ASP A 217 22.29 2.91 -3.60
CA ASP A 217 22.98 3.17 -4.88
C ASP A 217 24.03 2.08 -5.18
N ALA A 218 24.68 2.16 -6.34
CA ALA A 218 25.60 1.12 -6.79
C ALA A 218 26.80 0.92 -5.84
N ASP A 219 27.42 2.02 -5.37
CA ASP A 219 28.59 1.96 -4.50
C ASP A 219 28.18 1.47 -3.10
N GLN A 220 27.06 1.97 -2.58
CA GLN A 220 26.49 1.54 -1.30
C GLN A 220 26.09 0.07 -1.30
N LEU A 221 25.55 -0.44 -2.42
CA LEU A 221 25.19 -1.85 -2.56
C LEU A 221 26.42 -2.74 -2.58
N ASP A 222 27.47 -2.39 -3.34
CA ASP A 222 28.74 -3.13 -3.37
C ASP A 222 29.36 -3.19 -1.97
N ASP A 223 29.43 -2.05 -1.27
CA ASP A 223 29.94 -1.96 0.09
C ASP A 223 29.08 -2.77 1.09
N ALA A 224 27.74 -2.76 0.94
CA ALA A 224 26.84 -3.55 1.79
C ALA A 224 27.03 -5.06 1.56
N LEU A 225 27.09 -5.51 0.30
CA LEU A 225 27.26 -6.92 -0.06
C LEU A 225 28.64 -7.47 0.32
N GLY A 226 29.68 -6.64 0.27
CA GLY A 226 31.03 -7.01 0.70
C GLY A 226 31.16 -7.28 2.20
N ALA A 227 30.26 -6.72 3.02
CA ALA A 227 30.21 -6.91 4.47
C ALA A 227 29.01 -7.77 4.94
N ALA A 228 28.07 -8.09 4.04
CA ALA A 228 26.85 -8.79 4.39
C ALA A 228 27.12 -10.23 4.85
N THR A 229 26.35 -10.68 5.84
CA THR A 229 26.32 -12.10 6.26
C THR A 229 25.66 -12.99 5.21
N GLU A 230 24.62 -12.48 4.57
CA GLU A 230 23.98 -13.05 3.40
C GLU A 230 23.18 -11.97 2.65
N LEU A 231 23.02 -12.17 1.34
CA LEU A 231 21.97 -11.55 0.53
C LEU A 231 20.77 -12.49 0.49
N ILE A 232 19.57 -12.00 0.81
CA ILE A 232 18.34 -12.76 0.69
C ILE A 232 17.47 -12.15 -0.41
N VAL A 233 17.16 -12.92 -1.43
CA VAL A 233 16.29 -12.51 -2.53
C VAL A 233 14.90 -13.07 -2.29
N THR A 234 13.88 -12.21 -2.34
CA THR A 234 12.50 -12.62 -2.12
C THR A 234 11.62 -12.33 -3.33
N ASP A 235 10.43 -12.92 -3.34
CA ASP A 235 9.41 -12.63 -4.33
C ASP A 235 8.33 -11.64 -3.85
N GLY A 236 8.45 -11.09 -2.63
CA GLY A 236 7.39 -10.29 -1.99
C GLY A 236 7.16 -8.90 -2.61
N ASN A 237 8.23 -8.22 -3.06
CA ASN A 237 8.15 -6.88 -3.68
C ASN A 237 7.61 -6.93 -5.11
N ARG A 238 6.36 -7.35 -5.28
CA ARG A 238 5.70 -7.53 -6.57
C ARG A 238 5.29 -6.19 -7.18
N LYS A 239 5.41 -6.07 -8.49
CA LYS A 239 4.68 -5.02 -9.21
C LYS A 239 3.21 -5.41 -9.21
N ARG A 240 2.39 -4.67 -8.47
CA ARG A 240 0.94 -4.90 -8.34
C ARG A 240 0.22 -3.61 -8.01
N ALA A 241 -1.06 -3.56 -8.36
CA ALA A 241 -1.95 -2.48 -8.01
C ALA A 241 -2.30 -2.47 -6.51
N HIS A 242 -2.63 -1.29 -5.96
CA HIS A 242 -3.03 -1.15 -4.55
C HIS A 242 -4.15 -0.15 -4.30
N HIS A 243 -5.12 -0.48 -3.45
CA HIS A 243 -6.20 0.42 -3.00
C HIS A 243 -6.01 0.86 -1.54
N TRP A 244 -6.26 2.14 -1.20
CA TRP A 244 -6.16 2.65 0.19
C TRP A 244 -7.51 2.88 0.89
N ARG A 245 -8.58 2.26 0.41
CA ARG A 245 -9.94 2.55 0.89
C ARG A 245 -10.42 1.63 2.02
N GLY A 246 -9.59 0.68 2.42
CA GLY A 246 -9.92 -0.38 3.39
C GLY A 246 -8.67 -1.16 3.74
N SER A 247 -8.85 -2.25 4.48
CA SER A 247 -7.74 -3.10 4.95
C SER A 247 -7.70 -4.51 4.38
N GLN A 248 -8.76 -4.92 3.68
CA GLN A 248 -8.88 -6.19 2.98
C GLN A 248 -9.01 -5.98 1.48
N ASN A 249 -8.62 -7.00 0.70
CA ASN A 249 -8.78 -7.03 -0.76
C ASN A 249 -8.16 -5.81 -1.46
N VAL A 250 -7.05 -5.31 -0.91
CA VAL A 250 -6.36 -4.09 -1.37
C VAL A 250 -5.23 -4.34 -2.35
N TRP A 251 -4.80 -5.60 -2.55
CA TRP A 251 -3.68 -5.96 -3.42
C TRP A 251 -4.14 -6.62 -4.71
N GLY A 252 -3.74 -6.05 -5.84
CA GLY A 252 -3.96 -6.61 -7.17
C GLY A 252 -3.08 -7.82 -7.50
N ALA A 253 -3.36 -8.42 -8.66
CA ALA A 253 -2.51 -9.43 -9.30
C ALA A 253 -1.07 -8.92 -9.53
N THR A 254 -0.12 -9.85 -9.62
CA THR A 254 1.24 -9.49 -10.05
C THR A 254 1.22 -9.13 -11.53
N GLU A 255 2.00 -8.12 -11.89
CA GLU A 255 2.00 -7.53 -13.23
C GLU A 255 3.30 -7.81 -13.98
N THR A 256 3.25 -7.70 -15.30
CA THR A 256 4.43 -7.62 -16.17
C THR A 256 5.10 -6.25 -16.08
N ALA A 257 6.32 -6.11 -16.63
CA ALA A 257 7.00 -4.82 -16.71
C ALA A 257 6.18 -3.76 -17.48
N GLU A 258 5.44 -4.16 -18.52
CA GLU A 258 4.75 -3.27 -19.46
C GLU A 258 3.30 -2.95 -19.05
N ASP A 259 2.72 -3.72 -18.13
CA ASP A 259 1.33 -3.52 -17.72
C ASP A 259 1.12 -2.11 -17.15
N ALA A 260 0.01 -1.51 -17.60
CA ALA A 260 -0.55 -0.28 -17.06
C ALA A 260 -2.03 -0.54 -16.77
N THR A 261 -2.40 -0.60 -15.50
CA THR A 261 -3.80 -0.67 -15.06
C THR A 261 -4.46 0.70 -15.24
N ASP A 262 -5.54 0.76 -16.03
CA ASP A 262 -6.43 1.93 -16.07
C ASP A 262 -7.48 1.80 -14.96
N ASP A 263 -7.01 1.85 -13.71
CA ASP A 263 -7.85 1.90 -12.51
C ASP A 263 -7.60 3.21 -11.76
N GLU A 264 -8.65 4.04 -11.64
CA GLU A 264 -8.61 5.33 -10.93
C GLU A 264 -8.29 5.16 -9.43
N PHE A 265 -8.53 3.97 -8.87
CA PHE A 265 -8.27 3.65 -7.47
C PHE A 265 -6.90 2.98 -7.24
N ASP A 266 -6.18 2.56 -8.29
CA ASP A 266 -4.80 2.07 -8.17
C ASP A 266 -3.86 3.21 -7.74
N ASN A 267 -3.48 3.18 -6.47
CA ASN A 267 -2.61 4.16 -5.85
C ASN A 267 -1.49 3.40 -5.13
N ARG A 268 -0.41 3.11 -5.82
CA ARG A 268 0.70 2.32 -5.25
C ARG A 268 1.54 3.15 -4.29
N LEU A 269 2.09 2.52 -3.25
CA LEU A 269 3.11 3.14 -2.40
C LEU A 269 4.48 3.03 -3.08
N PRO A 270 5.14 4.13 -3.48
CA PRO A 270 6.53 4.06 -3.91
C PRO A 270 7.45 3.87 -2.69
N ILE A 271 7.70 2.62 -2.32
CA ILE A 271 8.48 2.20 -1.14
C ILE A 271 9.90 2.81 -1.19
N PHE A 272 10.59 2.58 -2.30
CA PHE A 272 11.92 3.10 -2.58
C PHE A 272 11.86 3.92 -3.89
N PRO A 273 11.58 5.23 -3.83
CA PRO A 273 11.49 6.04 -5.04
C PRO A 273 12.84 6.09 -5.77
N ASP A 274 12.83 6.11 -7.11
CA ASP A 274 14.02 6.25 -7.94
C ASP A 274 14.73 7.59 -7.65
N ARG A 275 15.65 7.54 -6.69
CA ARG A 275 16.52 8.63 -6.26
C ARG A 275 17.99 8.30 -6.51
N ASN A 276 18.27 7.04 -6.84
CA ASN A 276 19.62 6.47 -6.90
C ASN A 276 20.05 6.18 -8.35
N GLY A 277 19.22 6.50 -9.35
CA GLY A 277 19.51 6.25 -10.76
C GLY A 277 19.50 4.77 -11.12
N ARG A 278 18.86 3.93 -10.29
CA ARG A 278 18.65 2.50 -10.53
C ARG A 278 17.18 2.26 -10.89
N PRO A 279 16.88 1.38 -11.86
CA PRO A 279 15.50 0.98 -12.15
C PRO A 279 14.81 0.46 -10.89
N VAL A 280 13.49 0.63 -10.81
CA VAL A 280 12.68 0.00 -9.77
C VAL A 280 12.83 -1.52 -9.86
N THR A 281 13.13 -2.16 -8.74
CA THR A 281 13.43 -3.60 -8.65
C THR A 281 12.26 -4.32 -8.01
N GLN A 282 11.49 -5.07 -8.79
CA GLN A 282 10.27 -5.74 -8.35
C GLN A 282 10.18 -7.15 -8.93
N SER A 283 9.43 -8.02 -8.26
CA SER A 283 9.01 -9.30 -8.82
C SER A 283 7.92 -9.06 -9.88
N LEU A 284 8.04 -9.74 -11.01
CA LEU A 284 7.20 -9.54 -12.18
C LEU A 284 6.67 -10.87 -12.72
N VAL A 285 5.54 -10.83 -13.41
CA VAL A 285 5.08 -11.96 -14.22
C VAL A 285 6.07 -12.23 -15.36
N ASP A 286 6.46 -13.49 -15.53
CA ASP A 286 7.28 -13.93 -16.66
C ASP A 286 6.51 -13.84 -17.98
N THR A 287 7.21 -13.44 -19.03
CA THR A 287 6.66 -13.30 -20.38
C THR A 287 7.35 -14.21 -21.40
N SER A 288 8.27 -15.07 -20.95
CA SER A 288 9.11 -15.90 -21.83
C SER A 288 8.32 -16.97 -22.60
N SER A 289 7.15 -17.39 -22.09
CA SER A 289 6.23 -18.31 -22.77
C SER A 289 5.69 -17.76 -24.09
N GLY A 290 5.71 -16.43 -24.26
CA GLY A 290 5.14 -15.72 -25.39
C GLY A 290 3.61 -15.69 -25.41
N LEU A 291 2.93 -16.18 -24.36
CA LEU A 291 1.51 -15.98 -24.12
C LEU A 291 1.33 -14.84 -23.12
N SER A 292 0.59 -13.80 -23.49
CA SER A 292 0.13 -12.75 -22.59
C SER A 292 -1.39 -12.78 -22.52
N VAL A 293 -1.93 -12.73 -21.30
CA VAL A 293 -3.37 -12.72 -21.04
C VAL A 293 -3.70 -11.50 -20.21
N THR A 294 -4.49 -10.59 -20.76
CA THR A 294 -4.91 -9.36 -20.08
C THR A 294 -6.42 -9.22 -20.14
N ALA A 295 -7.00 -8.36 -19.32
CA ALA A 295 -8.42 -8.05 -19.39
C ALA A 295 -8.69 -6.59 -19.08
N THR A 296 -9.91 -6.13 -19.41
CA THR A 296 -10.40 -4.82 -18.99
C THR A 296 -10.63 -4.71 -17.49
N GLY A 297 -10.68 -5.83 -16.78
CA GLY A 297 -10.81 -5.92 -15.33
C GLY A 297 -10.92 -7.36 -14.85
N TYR A 298 -10.89 -7.53 -13.54
CA TYR A 298 -11.17 -8.79 -12.83
C TYR A 298 -11.69 -8.44 -11.43
N GLY A 299 -12.31 -9.40 -10.75
CA GLY A 299 -12.85 -9.20 -9.41
C GLY A 299 -13.96 -8.16 -9.37
N ALA A 300 -13.96 -7.33 -8.32
CA ALA A 300 -14.96 -6.31 -8.06
C ALA A 300 -14.43 -4.91 -8.38
N LEU A 301 -15.32 -3.93 -8.55
CA LEU A 301 -14.92 -2.54 -8.85
C LEU A 301 -13.88 -1.99 -7.87
N LEU A 302 -14.11 -2.21 -6.59
CA LEU A 302 -13.34 -1.57 -5.53
C LEU A 302 -12.51 -2.59 -4.74
N ALA A 303 -12.54 -3.87 -5.09
CA ALA A 303 -11.80 -4.90 -4.36
C ALA A 303 -11.03 -5.75 -5.35
N TYR A 304 -9.75 -5.97 -5.05
CA TYR A 304 -8.91 -6.82 -5.85
C TYR A 304 -9.03 -8.26 -5.39
N TYR A 305 -9.38 -9.13 -6.34
CA TYR A 305 -9.43 -10.57 -6.17
C TYR A 305 -8.42 -11.24 -7.11
N PRO A 306 -7.12 -11.23 -6.78
CA PRO A 306 -6.07 -11.73 -7.67
C PRO A 306 -6.20 -13.21 -8.03
N GLU A 307 -6.94 -14.02 -7.27
CA GLU A 307 -7.31 -15.39 -7.61
C GLU A 307 -8.20 -15.49 -8.87
N TYR A 308 -8.82 -14.38 -9.30
CA TYR A 308 -9.68 -14.33 -10.48
C TYR A 308 -9.08 -13.53 -11.64
N ARG A 309 -7.75 -13.34 -11.61
CA ARG A 309 -7.00 -12.58 -12.61
C ARG A 309 -7.06 -13.24 -14.00
N PRO A 310 -6.81 -12.49 -15.09
CA PRO A 310 -6.96 -12.98 -16.46
C PRO A 310 -6.18 -14.25 -16.80
N ALA A 311 -4.99 -14.43 -16.21
CA ALA A 311 -4.14 -15.60 -16.44
C ALA A 311 -4.81 -16.93 -16.06
N MET A 312 -5.77 -16.91 -15.13
CA MET A 312 -6.51 -18.08 -14.63
C MET A 312 -7.55 -18.62 -15.64
N ALA A 313 -7.63 -18.05 -16.85
CA ALA A 313 -8.44 -18.61 -17.93
C ALA A 313 -7.59 -19.33 -19.00
N ALA A 314 -6.28 -19.45 -18.76
CA ALA A 314 -5.32 -19.93 -19.75
C ALA A 314 -4.14 -20.68 -19.11
N ASP A 315 -4.29 -21.17 -17.89
CA ASP A 315 -3.29 -21.89 -17.11
C ASP A 315 -3.41 -23.42 -17.21
N ASP A 316 -4.39 -23.95 -17.96
CA ASP A 316 -4.68 -25.37 -18.14
C ASP A 316 -5.14 -26.06 -16.83
N ASP A 317 -5.81 -25.29 -15.97
CA ASP A 317 -6.39 -25.72 -14.70
C ASP A 317 -7.87 -25.33 -14.64
N PRO A 318 -8.81 -26.25 -14.89
CA PRO A 318 -10.23 -25.92 -14.90
C PRO A 318 -10.82 -25.58 -13.51
N SER A 319 -10.03 -25.67 -12.44
CA SER A 319 -10.43 -25.25 -11.09
C SER A 319 -10.15 -23.78 -10.79
N THR A 320 -9.34 -23.11 -11.61
CA THR A 320 -9.13 -21.67 -11.56
C THR A 320 -10.00 -20.99 -12.63
N SER A 321 -10.23 -19.68 -12.50
CA SER A 321 -11.00 -18.95 -13.51
C SER A 321 -10.72 -17.46 -13.52
N TRP A 322 -10.82 -16.84 -14.70
CA TRP A 322 -10.99 -15.39 -14.77
C TRP A 322 -12.45 -15.06 -14.46
N LEU A 323 -12.69 -14.20 -13.47
CA LEU A 323 -14.02 -13.73 -13.09
C LEU A 323 -14.06 -12.21 -12.96
N VAL A 324 -15.16 -11.62 -13.41
CA VAL A 324 -15.38 -10.17 -13.38
C VAL A 324 -16.84 -9.85 -13.10
N GLY A 325 -17.10 -8.68 -12.52
CA GLY A 325 -18.44 -8.08 -12.48
C GLY A 325 -19.18 -8.24 -11.15
N TRP A 326 -18.50 -8.54 -10.05
CA TRP A 326 -19.14 -8.47 -8.72
C TRP A 326 -19.76 -7.08 -8.48
N GLY A 327 -21.07 -7.07 -8.23
CA GLY A 327 -21.83 -5.84 -7.98
C GLY A 327 -21.93 -4.89 -9.19
N ARG A 328 -21.63 -5.36 -10.41
CA ARG A 328 -21.66 -4.58 -11.66
C ARG A 328 -22.15 -5.41 -12.85
N ASP A 329 -22.43 -4.74 -13.96
CA ASP A 329 -22.71 -5.43 -15.22
C ASP A 329 -21.40 -5.89 -15.88
N PRO A 330 -21.15 -7.21 -16.06
CA PRO A 330 -19.98 -7.72 -16.75
C PRO A 330 -20.05 -7.55 -18.28
N VAL A 331 -21.20 -7.12 -18.82
CA VAL A 331 -21.33 -6.86 -20.26
C VAL A 331 -20.34 -5.79 -20.71
N GLY A 332 -19.61 -6.10 -21.79
CA GLY A 332 -18.59 -5.24 -22.36
C GLY A 332 -17.17 -5.49 -21.84
N GLN A 333 -17.00 -6.32 -20.80
CA GLN A 333 -15.68 -6.76 -20.36
C GLN A 333 -15.00 -7.61 -21.43
N ILE A 334 -13.69 -7.45 -21.58
CA ILE A 334 -12.87 -8.08 -22.61
C ILE A 334 -11.71 -8.84 -21.96
N LEU A 335 -11.53 -10.09 -22.37
CA LEU A 335 -10.33 -10.89 -22.13
C LEU A 335 -9.50 -10.91 -23.42
N GLU A 336 -8.20 -10.65 -23.34
CA GLU A 336 -7.30 -10.51 -24.48
C GLU A 336 -6.14 -11.48 -24.36
N LEU A 337 -5.96 -12.30 -25.39
CA LEU A 337 -4.92 -13.31 -25.51
C LEU A 337 -3.97 -12.89 -26.64
N ARG A 338 -2.70 -12.65 -26.32
CA ARG A 338 -1.66 -12.35 -27.30
C ARG A 338 -0.62 -13.45 -27.36
N ARG A 339 -0.35 -13.97 -28.56
CA ARG A 339 0.63 -15.03 -28.82
C ARG A 339 1.28 -14.88 -30.21
N VAL A 340 2.46 -14.28 -30.26
CA VAL A 340 3.15 -13.91 -31.51
C VAL A 340 3.72 -15.13 -32.27
N ALA A 341 4.34 -16.09 -31.58
CA ALA A 341 5.08 -17.17 -32.25
C ALA A 341 4.21 -18.37 -32.67
N ARG A 342 3.00 -18.50 -32.10
CA ARG A 342 2.08 -19.61 -32.36
C ARG A 342 0.65 -19.06 -32.38
N PRO A 343 0.18 -18.53 -33.53
CA PRO A 343 -1.15 -17.94 -33.64
C PRO A 343 -2.24 -18.90 -33.16
N ILE A 344 -3.19 -18.38 -32.41
CA ILE A 344 -4.33 -19.12 -31.86
C ILE A 344 -5.29 -19.41 -33.01
N SER A 345 -5.70 -20.67 -33.15
CA SER A 345 -6.63 -21.11 -34.21
C SER A 345 -7.92 -21.71 -33.68
N MET A 346 -7.96 -22.02 -32.38
CA MET A 346 -9.08 -22.66 -31.70
C MET A 346 -9.16 -22.13 -30.29
N LEU A 347 -10.38 -22.00 -29.78
CA LEU A 347 -10.69 -21.69 -28.39
C LEU A 347 -11.42 -22.87 -27.77
N ARG A 348 -11.27 -23.04 -26.46
CA ARG A 348 -12.09 -23.94 -25.65
C ARG A 348 -12.66 -23.11 -24.52
N LEU A 349 -13.93 -22.78 -24.60
CA LEU A 349 -14.62 -21.89 -23.67
C LEU A 349 -15.28 -22.72 -22.57
N LEU A 350 -14.57 -22.91 -21.46
CA LEU A 350 -15.12 -23.54 -20.27
C LEU A 350 -15.70 -22.46 -19.35
N SER A 351 -16.96 -22.61 -18.97
CA SER A 351 -17.58 -21.71 -18.00
C SER A 351 -16.88 -21.80 -16.65
N ALA A 352 -16.70 -20.66 -15.99
CA ALA A 352 -16.18 -20.62 -14.63
C ALA A 352 -17.18 -21.25 -13.63
N GLU A 353 -16.65 -21.75 -12.52
CA GLU A 353 -17.44 -22.13 -11.34
C GLU A 353 -17.02 -21.27 -10.15
N HIS A 354 -17.97 -20.97 -9.26
CA HIS A 354 -17.70 -20.22 -8.02
C HIS A 354 -18.64 -20.73 -6.92
N PRO A 355 -18.21 -20.87 -5.66
CA PRO A 355 -19.05 -21.38 -4.57
C PRO A 355 -20.38 -20.64 -4.40
N ASN A 356 -20.36 -19.31 -4.55
CA ASN A 356 -21.54 -18.44 -4.46
C ASN A 356 -22.27 -18.25 -5.80
N GLY A 357 -21.94 -19.05 -6.80
CA GLY A 357 -22.52 -19.03 -8.13
C GLY A 357 -21.91 -17.99 -9.07
N VAL A 358 -22.07 -18.24 -10.37
CA VAL A 358 -21.70 -17.34 -11.46
C VAL A 358 -22.91 -17.07 -12.35
N ARG A 359 -22.92 -15.93 -13.05
CA ARG A 359 -23.88 -15.66 -14.12
C ARG A 359 -23.33 -16.23 -15.41
N GLU A 360 -24.09 -17.14 -16.01
CA GLU A 360 -23.75 -17.78 -17.28
C GLU A 360 -23.62 -16.73 -18.40
N ILE A 361 -22.56 -16.82 -19.20
CA ILE A 361 -22.39 -15.99 -20.40
C ILE A 361 -23.27 -16.57 -21.51
N THR A 362 -24.24 -15.80 -21.99
CA THR A 362 -25.23 -16.26 -22.98
C THR A 362 -24.93 -15.78 -24.40
N ARG A 363 -24.16 -14.70 -24.53
CA ARG A 363 -23.60 -14.24 -25.82
C ARG A 363 -22.22 -13.66 -25.62
N ALA A 364 -21.33 -13.96 -26.55
CA ALA A 364 -19.99 -13.42 -26.60
C ALA A 364 -19.57 -13.17 -28.06
N SER A 365 -18.57 -12.33 -28.23
CA SER A 365 -17.96 -12.08 -29.54
C SER A 365 -16.45 -12.10 -29.46
N VAL A 366 -15.83 -12.39 -30.60
CA VAL A 366 -14.38 -12.41 -30.77
C VAL A 366 -13.95 -11.37 -31.79
N SER A 367 -12.83 -10.71 -31.52
CA SER A 367 -12.08 -9.85 -32.46
C SER A 367 -10.68 -10.44 -32.64
N LEU A 368 -10.25 -10.52 -33.90
CA LEU A 368 -8.98 -11.14 -34.29
C LEU A 368 -8.07 -10.08 -34.91
N ASP A 369 -6.88 -9.88 -34.36
CA ASP A 369 -5.89 -8.87 -34.81
C ASP A 369 -6.49 -7.47 -35.03
N GLY A 370 -7.40 -7.05 -34.13
CA GLY A 370 -8.08 -5.76 -34.19
C GLY A 370 -9.21 -5.63 -35.22
N GLU A 371 -9.64 -6.72 -35.84
CA GLU A 371 -10.78 -6.72 -36.77
C GLU A 371 -12.15 -6.57 -36.07
N THR A 372 -13.22 -6.47 -36.86
CA THR A 372 -14.59 -6.32 -36.34
C THR A 372 -15.03 -7.53 -35.51
N TRP A 373 -15.69 -7.26 -34.38
CA TRP A 373 -16.29 -8.26 -33.50
C TRP A 373 -17.27 -9.17 -34.25
N THR A 374 -17.11 -10.47 -34.07
CA THR A 374 -17.98 -11.52 -34.62
C THR A 374 -18.51 -12.39 -33.47
N GLU A 375 -19.82 -12.66 -33.46
CA GLU A 375 -20.45 -13.51 -32.43
C GLU A 375 -19.93 -14.95 -32.51
N ILE A 376 -19.68 -15.56 -31.35
CA ILE A 376 -19.20 -16.95 -31.23
C ILE A 376 -20.34 -17.88 -30.79
N ASP A 377 -20.32 -19.11 -31.29
CA ASP A 377 -21.31 -20.13 -30.92
C ASP A 377 -20.92 -20.79 -29.59
N LEU A 378 -21.54 -20.33 -28.50
CA LEU A 378 -21.36 -20.90 -27.16
C LEU A 378 -22.04 -22.27 -26.98
N SER A 379 -22.85 -22.72 -27.95
CA SER A 379 -23.50 -24.04 -27.92
C SER A 379 -22.67 -25.15 -28.56
N ALA A 380 -21.43 -24.83 -28.98
CA ALA A 380 -20.53 -25.79 -29.58
C ALA A 380 -20.23 -26.98 -28.63
N PRO A 381 -20.14 -28.22 -29.15
CA PRO A 381 -19.76 -29.38 -28.34
C PRO A 381 -18.44 -29.14 -27.59
N ASP A 382 -18.43 -29.48 -26.30
CA ASP A 382 -17.28 -29.34 -25.39
C ASP A 382 -16.72 -27.90 -25.26
N GLY A 383 -17.50 -26.89 -25.67
CA GLY A 383 -17.08 -25.47 -25.67
C GLY A 383 -16.03 -25.12 -26.72
N VAL A 384 -15.78 -26.00 -27.70
CA VAL A 384 -14.69 -25.82 -28.68
C VAL A 384 -15.14 -24.98 -29.86
N VAL A 385 -14.48 -23.84 -30.07
CA VAL A 385 -14.78 -22.89 -31.14
C VAL A 385 -13.58 -22.75 -32.07
N ALA A 386 -13.73 -23.14 -33.34
CA ALA A 386 -12.72 -22.91 -34.36
C ALA A 386 -12.74 -21.44 -34.81
N LEU A 387 -11.58 -20.79 -34.83
CA LEU A 387 -11.48 -19.44 -35.35
C LEU A 387 -11.51 -19.45 -36.89
N PRO A 388 -12.12 -18.45 -37.55
CA PRO A 388 -12.19 -18.38 -39.01
C PRO A 388 -10.80 -18.28 -39.68
N ARG A 389 -9.80 -17.81 -38.93
CA ARG A 389 -8.39 -17.76 -39.29
C ARG A 389 -7.55 -17.76 -38.01
N PRO A 390 -6.30 -18.26 -38.05
CA PRO A 390 -5.37 -18.05 -36.95
C PRO A 390 -5.09 -16.56 -36.71
N ALA A 391 -4.88 -16.18 -35.46
CA ALA A 391 -4.63 -14.80 -35.04
C ALA A 391 -3.59 -14.74 -33.91
N GLU A 392 -2.79 -13.68 -33.88
CA GLU A 392 -1.82 -13.44 -32.81
C GLU A 392 -2.44 -12.69 -31.64
N ASP A 393 -3.46 -11.85 -31.91
CA ASP A 393 -4.25 -11.13 -30.91
C ASP A 393 -5.72 -11.59 -30.99
N VAL A 394 -6.19 -12.25 -29.94
CA VAL A 394 -7.57 -12.74 -29.81
C VAL A 394 -8.24 -12.06 -28.62
N ARG A 395 -9.29 -11.29 -28.90
CA ARG A 395 -10.06 -10.56 -27.88
C ARG A 395 -11.45 -11.14 -27.77
N LEU A 396 -11.84 -11.57 -26.57
CA LEU A 396 -13.14 -12.14 -26.25
C LEU A 396 -13.96 -11.14 -25.43
N ARG A 397 -15.16 -10.79 -25.87
CA ARG A 397 -16.05 -9.86 -25.18
C ARG A 397 -17.31 -10.55 -24.70
N ILE A 398 -17.69 -10.26 -23.46
CA ILE A 398 -19.00 -10.64 -22.89
C ILE A 398 -20.07 -9.69 -23.47
N ASP A 399 -20.99 -10.20 -24.29
CA ASP A 399 -22.05 -9.39 -24.92
C ASP A 399 -23.40 -9.53 -24.20
N ALA A 400 -23.63 -10.66 -23.54
CA ALA A 400 -24.78 -10.87 -22.66
C ALA A 400 -24.50 -12.00 -21.66
N VAL A 401 -25.16 -11.91 -20.52
CA VAL A 401 -25.15 -12.91 -19.46
C VAL A 401 -26.59 -13.23 -19.07
N ALA A 402 -26.82 -14.35 -18.38
CA ALA A 402 -28.14 -14.72 -17.91
C ALA A 402 -28.73 -13.63 -16.98
N ASP A 403 -30.04 -13.43 -17.08
CA ASP A 403 -30.80 -12.61 -16.13
C ASP A 403 -30.76 -13.27 -14.75
N GLY A 404 -30.46 -12.51 -13.70
CA GLY A 404 -30.24 -13.07 -12.36
C GLY A 404 -29.65 -12.06 -11.38
N ASP A 405 -29.14 -12.57 -10.27
CA ASP A 405 -28.50 -11.76 -9.21
C ASP A 405 -27.36 -10.91 -9.79
N THR A 406 -27.47 -9.58 -9.66
CA THR A 406 -26.43 -8.63 -10.10
C THR A 406 -25.20 -8.63 -9.19
N GLY A 407 -25.22 -9.39 -8.10
CA GLY A 407 -24.08 -9.59 -7.20
C GLY A 407 -23.05 -10.61 -7.71
N SER A 408 -23.48 -11.62 -8.49
CA SER A 408 -22.61 -12.71 -8.95
C SER A 408 -21.75 -12.32 -10.17
N PRO A 409 -20.51 -12.85 -10.26
CA PRO A 409 -19.60 -12.58 -11.36
C PRO A 409 -19.93 -13.38 -12.63
N SER A 410 -19.20 -13.10 -13.71
CA SER A 410 -19.16 -13.91 -14.93
C SER A 410 -17.73 -14.10 -15.42
N GLY A 411 -17.47 -15.19 -16.12
CA GLY A 411 -16.18 -15.42 -16.75
C GLY A 411 -15.98 -16.85 -17.23
N TRP A 412 -14.72 -17.20 -17.48
CA TRP A 412 -14.29 -18.48 -18.05
C TRP A 412 -13.23 -19.13 -17.17
N ALA A 413 -13.35 -20.44 -16.95
CA ALA A 413 -12.31 -21.26 -16.34
C ALA A 413 -11.17 -21.52 -17.33
N GLU A 414 -11.49 -21.76 -18.60
CA GLU A 414 -10.50 -21.95 -19.65
C GLU A 414 -11.01 -21.30 -20.94
N VAL A 415 -10.10 -20.71 -21.72
CA VAL A 415 -10.36 -20.19 -23.07
C VAL A 415 -9.47 -20.82 -24.14
N LEU A 416 -8.42 -21.55 -23.74
CA LEU A 416 -7.51 -22.25 -24.65
C LEU A 416 -7.72 -23.78 -24.58
N PRO A 417 -7.48 -24.52 -25.69
CA PRO A 417 -7.43 -25.98 -25.64
C PRO A 417 -6.37 -26.49 -24.63
N SER A 418 -6.59 -27.68 -24.07
CA SER A 418 -5.64 -28.25 -23.11
C SER A 418 -4.26 -28.47 -23.72
N GLY A 419 -3.21 -28.15 -22.96
CA GLY A 419 -1.82 -28.11 -23.41
C GLY A 419 -1.44 -26.89 -24.25
N ASP A 420 -2.40 -26.04 -24.65
CA ASP A 420 -2.09 -24.75 -25.29
C ASP A 420 -1.95 -23.63 -24.25
N GLY A 421 -2.47 -23.79 -23.03
CA GLY A 421 -2.29 -22.87 -21.90
C GLY A 421 -0.86 -22.83 -21.35
N HIS A 422 -0.61 -21.89 -20.44
CA HIS A 422 0.63 -21.82 -19.68
C HIS A 422 0.39 -21.18 -18.31
N PRO A 423 0.76 -21.86 -17.21
CA PRO A 423 0.63 -21.27 -15.89
C PRO A 423 1.56 -20.06 -15.73
N GLU A 424 1.15 -19.12 -14.91
CA GLU A 424 1.92 -17.92 -14.59
C GLU A 424 3.14 -18.27 -13.70
N PHE A 425 4.32 -17.76 -14.08
CA PHE A 425 5.53 -17.79 -13.25
C PHE A 425 5.90 -16.37 -12.81
N ILE A 426 6.37 -16.23 -11.57
CA ILE A 426 6.85 -14.94 -11.05
C ILE A 426 8.37 -14.93 -11.04
N THR A 427 8.98 -13.94 -11.68
CA THR A 427 10.43 -13.73 -11.72
C THR A 427 10.85 -12.79 -10.59
N THR A 428 11.86 -13.17 -9.80
CA THR A 428 12.40 -12.31 -8.74
C THR A 428 13.35 -11.23 -9.27
N PRO A 429 13.57 -10.12 -8.53
CA PRO A 429 14.59 -9.14 -8.88
C PRO A 429 16.00 -9.76 -8.95
N THR A 430 16.83 -9.28 -9.89
CA THR A 430 18.23 -9.72 -10.04
C THR A 430 19.25 -8.65 -9.67
N ASP A 431 18.79 -7.44 -9.35
CA ASP A 431 19.60 -6.23 -9.22
C ASP A 431 20.78 -6.34 -8.22
N ALA A 432 20.58 -7.05 -7.11
CA ALA A 432 21.60 -7.32 -6.09
C ALA A 432 22.39 -8.60 -6.37
N VAL A 433 21.76 -9.57 -7.04
CA VAL A 433 22.36 -10.85 -7.40
C VAL A 433 23.39 -10.67 -8.52
N ASP A 434 23.09 -9.83 -9.51
CA ASP A 434 23.94 -9.59 -10.69
C ASP A 434 25.29 -8.93 -10.35
N VAL A 435 25.40 -8.33 -9.15
CA VAL A 435 26.61 -7.63 -8.68
C VAL A 435 27.27 -8.33 -7.50
N VAL A 436 26.71 -9.45 -7.04
CA VAL A 436 27.23 -10.14 -5.86
C VAL A 436 28.58 -10.79 -6.14
N GLY A 437 29.53 -10.63 -5.22
CA GLY A 437 30.80 -11.34 -5.27
C GLY A 437 30.64 -12.82 -4.91
N ALA A 438 31.46 -13.70 -5.50
CA ALA A 438 31.39 -15.15 -5.25
C ALA A 438 31.55 -15.55 -3.77
N SER A 439 32.17 -14.69 -2.94
CA SER A 439 32.33 -14.92 -1.51
C SER A 439 31.07 -14.66 -0.69
N THR A 440 30.13 -13.86 -1.18
CA THR A 440 28.91 -13.49 -0.45
C THR A 440 27.86 -14.59 -0.64
N PRO A 441 27.32 -15.17 0.46
CA PRO A 441 26.23 -16.14 0.37
C PRO A 441 24.95 -15.48 -0.16
N VAL A 442 24.25 -16.18 -1.07
CA VAL A 442 22.94 -15.75 -1.59
C VAL A 442 21.90 -16.80 -1.23
N SER A 443 20.84 -16.37 -0.56
CA SER A 443 19.71 -17.19 -0.15
C SER A 443 18.44 -16.70 -0.86
N TYR A 444 17.47 -17.59 -1.05
CA TYR A 444 16.19 -17.26 -1.68
C TYR A 444 15.03 -17.62 -0.77
N HIS A 445 13.99 -16.79 -0.77
CA HIS A 445 12.76 -17.04 -0.03
C HIS A 445 11.55 -16.75 -0.92
N PHE A 446 10.61 -17.69 -0.96
CA PHE A 446 9.41 -17.59 -1.79
C PHE A 446 8.17 -17.86 -0.94
N ALA A 447 7.14 -17.05 -1.12
CA ALA A 447 5.84 -17.25 -0.48
C ALA A 447 4.73 -17.37 -1.52
N ARG A 448 3.77 -18.25 -1.23
CA ARG A 448 2.52 -18.38 -1.97
C ARG A 448 1.54 -17.31 -1.51
N TRP A 449 0.85 -16.64 -2.43
CA TRP A 449 -0.30 -15.82 -2.05
C TRP A 449 -1.48 -16.69 -1.64
N ARG A 450 -2.06 -16.33 -0.50
CA ARG A 450 -3.13 -17.06 0.18
C ARG A 450 -4.28 -16.11 0.49
N ALA A 451 -5.47 -16.68 0.60
CA ALA A 451 -6.64 -15.99 1.16
C ALA A 451 -6.95 -16.52 2.56
N ASP A 452 -7.91 -15.90 3.23
CA ASP A 452 -8.40 -16.40 4.50
C ASP A 452 -9.21 -17.70 4.27
N ASP A 453 -8.77 -18.81 4.86
CA ASP A 453 -9.47 -20.10 4.79
C ASP A 453 -10.89 -20.02 5.43
N ASN A 454 -11.19 -18.99 6.23
CA ASN A 454 -12.51 -18.76 6.83
C ASN A 454 -13.43 -17.88 5.97
N ASP A 455 -12.93 -17.29 4.89
CA ASP A 455 -13.75 -16.53 3.94
C ASP A 455 -14.21 -17.47 2.81
N PRO A 456 -15.48 -17.91 2.80
CA PRO A 456 -15.99 -18.83 1.78
C PRO A 456 -16.09 -18.21 0.38
N GLU A 457 -15.94 -16.88 0.25
CA GLU A 457 -15.97 -16.19 -1.05
C GLU A 457 -14.60 -16.17 -1.74
N ARG A 458 -13.54 -16.49 -0.99
CA ARG A 458 -12.16 -16.37 -1.44
C ARG A 458 -11.56 -17.74 -1.71
N THR A 459 -10.59 -17.75 -2.62
CA THR A 459 -9.69 -18.89 -2.82
C THR A 459 -8.26 -18.37 -2.90
N ASP A 460 -7.29 -19.26 -2.69
CA ASP A 460 -5.89 -18.87 -2.72
C ASP A 460 -5.49 -18.34 -4.11
N PRO A 461 -4.93 -17.13 -4.21
CA PRO A 461 -4.50 -16.58 -5.50
C PRO A 461 -3.43 -17.39 -6.23
N GLU A 462 -2.62 -18.16 -5.50
CA GLU A 462 -1.65 -19.07 -6.08
C GLU A 462 -1.91 -20.48 -5.55
N ARG A 463 -2.23 -21.46 -6.40
CA ARG A 463 -2.36 -22.88 -5.97
C ARG A 463 -1.00 -23.55 -5.71
N SER A 464 0.06 -23.00 -6.29
CA SER A 464 1.44 -23.47 -6.19
C SER A 464 2.43 -22.29 -6.22
N ILE A 465 3.62 -22.49 -5.68
CA ILE A 465 4.73 -21.54 -5.80
C ILE A 465 5.44 -21.84 -7.13
N ARG A 466 5.30 -20.92 -8.10
CA ARG A 466 5.96 -20.99 -9.41
C ARG A 466 6.87 -19.77 -9.60
N ARG A 467 8.18 -19.98 -9.52
CA ARG A 467 9.16 -18.90 -9.51
C ARG A 467 10.28 -19.11 -10.51
N ILE A 468 10.75 -18.01 -11.08
CA ILE A 468 12.01 -17.94 -11.81
C ILE A 468 12.96 -17.07 -11.00
N PHE A 469 14.15 -17.59 -10.68
CA PHE A 469 15.16 -16.87 -9.94
C PHE A 469 16.53 -17.07 -10.59
N HIS A 470 17.46 -16.14 -10.37
CA HIS A 470 18.79 -16.19 -10.95
C HIS A 470 19.83 -16.56 -9.91
N VAL A 471 20.71 -17.51 -10.23
CA VAL A 471 21.88 -17.90 -9.42
C VAL A 471 23.13 -17.36 -10.13
N GLU A 472 23.85 -16.42 -9.52
CA GLU A 472 25.03 -15.82 -10.16
C GLU A 472 26.28 -16.70 -10.04
N HIS A 473 26.48 -17.33 -8.88
CA HIS A 473 27.60 -18.23 -8.61
C HIS A 473 27.09 -19.58 -8.12
N ALA A 474 27.75 -20.67 -8.50
CA ALA A 474 27.40 -22.00 -8.02
C ALA A 474 27.43 -22.06 -6.49
N ASP A 475 26.38 -22.61 -5.88
CA ASP A 475 26.29 -22.74 -4.42
C ASP A 475 25.50 -23.98 -4.00
N GLY A 476 25.73 -24.43 -2.77
CA GLY A 476 24.95 -25.47 -2.12
C GLY A 476 23.88 -24.84 -1.21
N PHE A 477 22.66 -25.38 -1.24
CA PHE A 477 21.50 -24.86 -0.54
C PHE A 477 20.91 -25.90 0.41
N VAL A 478 20.55 -25.44 1.61
CA VAL A 478 19.64 -26.17 2.50
C VAL A 478 18.24 -25.69 2.21
N VAL A 479 17.37 -26.60 1.76
CA VAL A 479 15.97 -26.29 1.47
C VAL A 479 15.11 -26.61 2.69
N SER A 480 14.30 -25.65 3.11
CA SER A 480 13.25 -25.83 4.11
C SER A 480 11.96 -25.19 3.62
N ALA A 481 10.82 -25.70 4.07
CA ALA A 481 9.53 -25.14 3.71
C ALA A 481 8.54 -25.19 4.87
N ILE A 482 7.60 -24.25 4.85
CA ILE A 482 6.41 -24.24 5.71
C ILE A 482 5.22 -24.56 4.83
N ALA A 483 4.39 -25.50 5.29
CA ALA A 483 3.30 -26.07 4.55
C ALA A 483 2.09 -26.30 5.46
N ARG A 484 0.96 -26.66 4.86
CA ARG A 484 -0.30 -27.00 5.54
C ARG A 484 -0.89 -28.27 4.97
N GLU A 485 -1.76 -28.92 5.74
CA GLU A 485 -2.54 -30.07 5.27
C GLU A 485 -3.47 -29.65 4.12
N ASN A 486 -3.60 -30.52 3.11
CA ASN A 486 -4.53 -30.37 2.02
C ASN A 486 -5.45 -31.59 1.95
N GLY A 487 -6.65 -31.44 2.49
CA GLY A 487 -7.64 -32.51 2.60
C GLY A 487 -7.76 -33.06 4.03
N ALA A 488 -8.36 -34.25 4.15
CA ALA A 488 -8.73 -34.83 5.45
C ALA A 488 -7.67 -35.78 6.02
N GLU A 489 -6.59 -36.05 5.29
CA GLU A 489 -5.52 -36.93 5.75
C GLU A 489 -4.59 -36.16 6.69
N LYS A 490 -4.48 -36.64 7.92
CA LYS A 490 -3.60 -36.04 8.93
C LYS A 490 -2.14 -36.36 8.63
N ILE A 491 -1.29 -35.36 8.63
CA ILE A 491 0.14 -35.49 8.39
C ILE A 491 0.89 -35.59 9.73
N GLU A 492 1.86 -36.50 9.79
CA GLU A 492 2.74 -36.67 10.94
C GLU A 492 4.21 -36.48 10.52
N SER A 493 5.08 -36.19 11.49
CA SER A 493 6.51 -36.13 11.22
C SER A 493 7.05 -37.49 10.80
N SER A 494 7.94 -37.48 9.81
CA SER A 494 8.50 -38.68 9.23
C SER A 494 9.90 -38.42 8.70
N ASP A 495 10.78 -39.42 8.85
CA ASP A 495 12.10 -39.41 8.21
C ASP A 495 12.04 -39.87 6.74
N ASP A 496 10.88 -40.33 6.27
CA ASP A 496 10.69 -40.72 4.87
C ASP A 496 10.72 -39.49 3.95
N CYS A 497 11.53 -39.59 2.91
CA CYS A 497 11.68 -38.57 1.90
C CYS A 497 10.62 -38.70 0.80
N ARG A 498 10.03 -37.57 0.45
CA ARG A 498 9.02 -37.41 -0.61
C ARG A 498 9.60 -36.61 -1.76
N ASP A 499 9.41 -37.08 -2.98
CA ASP A 499 9.88 -36.46 -4.23
C ASP A 499 8.74 -35.80 -5.04
N ASP A 500 7.53 -35.75 -4.48
CA ASP A 500 6.31 -35.29 -5.14
C ASP A 500 5.90 -33.85 -4.76
N LEU A 501 6.66 -33.15 -3.93
CA LEU A 501 6.26 -31.86 -3.34
C LEU A 501 6.90 -30.62 -3.98
N LEU A 502 8.14 -30.74 -4.47
CA LEU A 502 8.94 -29.61 -4.96
C LEU A 502 9.85 -30.05 -6.09
N THR A 503 9.96 -29.23 -7.13
CA THR A 503 10.94 -29.40 -8.20
C THR A 503 11.77 -28.14 -8.39
N ILE A 504 13.03 -28.32 -8.78
CA ILE A 504 13.91 -27.25 -9.28
C ILE A 504 14.44 -27.71 -10.64
N ASP A 505 14.25 -26.89 -11.67
CA ASP A 505 14.57 -27.22 -13.06
C ASP A 505 13.98 -28.56 -13.52
N PHE A 506 12.74 -28.84 -13.09
CA PHE A 506 11.99 -30.07 -13.33
C PHE A 506 12.56 -31.33 -12.65
N GLU A 507 13.63 -31.21 -11.87
CA GLU A 507 14.17 -32.30 -11.06
C GLU A 507 13.57 -32.26 -9.64
N PRO A 508 13.12 -33.39 -9.08
CA PRO A 508 12.49 -33.41 -7.77
C PRO A 508 13.49 -33.13 -6.64
N VAL A 509 13.06 -32.31 -5.67
CA VAL A 509 13.77 -32.07 -4.42
C VAL A 509 13.12 -32.93 -3.34
N ALA A 510 13.85 -33.93 -2.87
CA ALA A 510 13.34 -34.85 -1.84
C ALA A 510 13.19 -34.14 -0.49
N LEU A 511 11.96 -34.01 0.01
CA LEU A 511 11.61 -33.35 1.28
C LEU A 511 11.06 -34.36 2.29
N ARG A 512 11.37 -34.18 3.58
CA ARG A 512 10.78 -34.93 4.69
C ARG A 512 10.03 -34.01 5.64
N VAL A 513 9.03 -34.54 6.34
CA VAL A 513 8.26 -33.80 7.35
C VAL A 513 9.05 -33.77 8.65
N SER A 514 9.74 -32.65 8.92
CA SER A 514 10.59 -32.52 10.10
C SER A 514 9.79 -32.27 11.38
N GLU A 515 8.69 -31.53 11.29
CA GLU A 515 7.88 -31.13 12.44
C GLU A 515 6.43 -30.85 12.00
N VAL A 516 5.47 -31.07 12.91
CA VAL A 516 4.06 -30.73 12.73
C VAL A 516 3.59 -30.04 14.00
N ASN A 517 3.17 -28.78 13.89
CA ASN A 517 2.72 -27.93 14.98
C ASN A 517 1.31 -27.42 14.66
N ASP A 518 0.30 -28.02 15.29
CA ASP A 518 -1.12 -27.80 15.00
C ASP A 518 -1.45 -27.94 13.50
N SER A 519 -1.66 -26.83 12.78
CA SER A 519 -1.94 -26.79 11.34
C SER A 519 -0.71 -26.50 10.48
N GLU A 520 0.43 -26.13 11.08
CA GLU A 520 1.69 -25.85 10.39
C GLU A 520 2.55 -27.11 10.27
N ILE A 521 3.02 -27.39 9.05
CA ILE A 521 3.93 -28.49 8.73
C ILE A 521 5.27 -27.91 8.31
N ARG A 522 6.36 -28.31 8.97
CA ARG A 522 7.72 -27.95 8.57
C ARG A 522 8.35 -29.09 7.77
N LEU A 523 8.88 -28.73 6.61
CA LEU A 523 9.56 -29.62 5.70
C LEU A 523 11.04 -29.27 5.63
N GLN A 524 11.88 -30.28 5.46
CA GLN A 524 13.31 -30.12 5.23
C GLN A 524 13.77 -31.02 4.10
N ALA A 525 14.68 -30.55 3.25
CA ALA A 525 15.30 -31.41 2.26
C ALA A 525 16.12 -32.52 2.91
N CYS A 526 16.04 -33.71 2.31
CA CYS A 526 16.79 -34.87 2.75
C CYS A 526 18.28 -34.77 2.44
N GLU A 527 18.63 -34.05 1.37
CA GLU A 527 20.01 -33.75 0.99
C GLU A 527 20.12 -32.28 0.54
N PRO A 528 21.28 -31.62 0.72
CA PRO A 528 21.51 -30.29 0.16
C PRO A 528 21.41 -30.28 -1.38
N VAL A 529 20.86 -29.22 -1.93
CA VAL A 529 20.72 -29.02 -3.38
C VAL A 529 21.88 -28.15 -3.88
N VAL A 530 22.56 -28.55 -4.94
CA VAL A 530 23.60 -27.72 -5.58
C VAL A 530 23.03 -27.15 -6.87
N LEU A 531 23.08 -25.83 -7.00
CA LEU A 531 22.62 -25.13 -8.21
C LEU A 531 23.80 -24.47 -8.90
N GLU A 532 23.90 -24.70 -10.21
CA GLU A 532 24.87 -24.04 -11.08
C GLU A 532 24.41 -22.59 -11.39
N PRO A 533 25.29 -21.73 -11.93
CA PRO A 533 24.89 -20.40 -12.37
C PRO A 533 23.82 -20.41 -13.47
N GLY A 534 22.98 -19.38 -13.48
CA GLY A 534 21.91 -19.17 -14.46
C GLY A 534 20.52 -19.07 -13.85
N SER A 535 19.54 -18.80 -14.71
CA SER A 535 18.12 -18.79 -14.34
C SER A 535 17.64 -20.21 -13.98
N ARG A 536 16.89 -20.30 -12.89
CA ARG A 536 16.35 -21.52 -12.29
C ARG A 536 14.84 -21.42 -12.18
N ILE A 537 14.17 -22.54 -12.40
CA ILE A 537 12.71 -22.64 -12.27
C ILE A 537 12.42 -23.45 -11.00
N LEU A 538 11.54 -22.93 -10.14
CA LEU A 538 11.05 -23.64 -8.96
C LEU A 538 9.53 -23.78 -9.05
N GLU A 539 9.04 -24.99 -8.78
CA GLU A 539 7.61 -25.29 -8.75
C GLU A 539 7.26 -26.24 -7.59
N SER A 540 6.29 -25.85 -6.76
CA SER A 540 5.68 -26.73 -5.75
C SER A 540 4.43 -27.44 -6.28
N ALA A 541 4.10 -28.59 -5.71
CA ALA A 541 2.87 -29.31 -6.06
C ALA A 541 1.61 -28.54 -5.62
N ALA A 542 0.59 -28.53 -6.49
CA ALA A 542 -0.71 -27.89 -6.22
C ALA A 542 -1.77 -28.85 -5.64
N ASP A 543 -1.69 -30.13 -5.98
CA ASP A 543 -2.71 -31.14 -5.64
C ASP A 543 -2.19 -32.24 -4.68
N ALA A 544 -1.05 -32.00 -4.03
CA ALA A 544 -0.51 -32.92 -3.04
C ALA A 544 -1.29 -32.82 -1.70
N PRO A 545 -1.28 -33.86 -0.85
CA PRO A 545 -1.85 -33.80 0.51
C PRO A 545 -1.20 -32.76 1.43
N ILE A 546 -0.08 -32.18 0.99
CA ILE A 546 0.64 -31.10 1.67
C ILE A 546 0.77 -29.96 0.65
N ILE A 547 0.22 -28.79 0.96
CA ILE A 547 0.42 -27.58 0.15
C ILE A 547 1.52 -26.74 0.81
N ILE A 548 2.55 -26.41 0.03
CA ILE A 548 3.65 -25.57 0.50
C ILE A 548 3.25 -24.09 0.40
N ASP A 549 3.38 -23.37 1.51
CA ASP A 549 3.07 -21.95 1.62
C ASP A 549 4.32 -21.07 1.53
N ARG A 550 5.45 -21.54 2.04
CA ARG A 550 6.73 -20.82 2.00
C ARG A 550 7.90 -21.76 1.77
N ILE A 551 8.88 -21.34 0.97
CA ILE A 551 10.11 -22.09 0.69
C ILE A 551 11.31 -21.20 0.95
N THR A 552 12.31 -21.72 1.63
CA THR A 552 13.62 -21.08 1.83
C THR A 552 14.71 -21.97 1.23
N LEU A 553 15.49 -21.41 0.30
CA LEU A 553 16.74 -22.00 -0.19
C LEU A 553 17.87 -21.20 0.46
N ARG A 554 18.32 -21.63 1.64
CA ARG A 554 19.38 -20.93 2.36
C ARG A 554 20.74 -21.43 1.89
N SER A 555 21.64 -20.53 1.49
CA SER A 555 23.01 -20.92 1.16
C SER A 555 23.65 -21.64 2.34
N SER A 556 24.32 -22.77 2.07
CA SER A 556 25.08 -23.53 3.05
C SER A 556 26.28 -22.76 3.64
N ARG A 557 26.66 -21.64 3.01
CA ARG A 557 27.70 -20.72 3.47
C ARG A 557 27.15 -19.58 4.31
N ALA A 558 25.83 -19.37 4.30
CA ALA A 558 25.20 -18.34 5.11
C ALA A 558 25.40 -18.62 6.60
N THR A 559 25.62 -17.56 7.37
CA THR A 559 25.74 -17.62 8.82
C THR A 559 24.58 -16.86 9.45
N GLU A 560 24.19 -17.25 10.66
CA GLU A 560 23.17 -16.51 11.42
C GLU A 560 23.61 -15.05 11.62
N ALA A 561 22.69 -14.12 11.37
CA ALA A 561 22.96 -12.70 11.47
C ALA A 561 23.21 -12.30 12.93
N ALA A 562 24.30 -11.58 13.17
CA ALA A 562 24.58 -11.06 14.50
C ALA A 562 23.55 -9.99 14.90
N PRO A 563 23.07 -9.98 16.15
CA PRO A 563 22.27 -8.88 16.67
C PRO A 563 23.01 -7.55 16.55
N ALA A 564 22.30 -6.48 16.18
CA ALA A 564 22.88 -5.16 16.17
C ALA A 564 23.16 -4.68 17.60
N GLU A 565 24.25 -3.93 17.79
CA GLU A 565 24.55 -3.28 19.05
C GLU A 565 23.55 -2.13 19.26
N ILE A 566 22.82 -2.16 20.38
CA ILE A 566 21.87 -1.11 20.74
C ILE A 566 22.58 -0.09 21.62
N VAL A 567 22.64 1.15 21.14
CA VAL A 567 23.22 2.28 21.85
C VAL A 567 22.11 3.19 22.37
N ALA A 568 22.21 3.58 23.63
CA ALA A 568 21.28 4.53 24.25
C ALA A 568 21.32 5.87 23.52
N THR A 569 20.14 6.40 23.19
CA THR A 569 20.01 7.62 22.38
C THR A 569 19.30 8.71 23.16
N SER A 570 19.89 9.89 23.23
CA SER A 570 19.24 11.09 23.75
C SER A 570 18.25 11.61 22.72
N ILE A 571 16.98 11.72 23.09
CA ILE A 571 15.88 12.12 22.21
C ILE A 571 15.45 13.56 22.54
N GLY A 572 15.68 14.48 21.60
CA GLY A 572 15.10 15.83 21.61
C GLY A 572 13.85 15.93 20.75
N ARG A 573 13.22 17.11 20.68
CA ARG A 573 12.07 17.33 19.78
C ARG A 573 12.43 17.22 18.29
N THR A 574 13.64 17.65 17.95
CA THR A 574 14.13 17.72 16.55
C THR A 574 15.56 17.23 16.42
N SER A 575 16.08 16.52 17.41
CA SER A 575 17.45 16.03 17.40
C SER A 575 17.56 14.68 18.10
N ARG A 576 18.53 13.89 17.67
CA ARG A 576 19.01 12.66 18.32
C ARG A 576 20.49 12.80 18.56
N ALA A 577 20.99 12.23 19.65
CA ALA A 577 22.42 12.16 19.92
C ALA A 577 22.78 10.86 20.63
N THR A 578 23.85 10.21 20.19
CA THR A 578 24.38 8.99 20.80
C THR A 578 25.90 8.88 20.59
N LEU A 579 26.54 7.93 21.26
CA LEU A 579 27.96 7.61 21.12
C LEU A 579 28.09 6.25 20.42
N VAL A 580 28.40 6.26 19.14
CA VAL A 580 28.57 5.02 18.36
C VAL A 580 29.94 4.40 18.64
N PRO A 581 30.06 3.06 18.66
CA PRO A 581 31.33 2.37 18.89
C PRO A 581 32.30 2.58 17.73
N ALA A 582 33.58 2.27 17.98
CA ALA A 582 34.59 2.21 16.93
C ALA A 582 34.19 1.20 15.85
N CYS A 583 34.41 1.54 14.59
CA CYS A 583 34.19 0.65 13.46
C CYS A 583 35.48 -0.10 13.15
N ALA A 584 35.53 -1.39 13.49
CA ALA A 584 36.69 -2.25 13.19
C ALA A 584 36.78 -2.63 11.70
N SER A 585 35.66 -2.52 10.99
CA SER A 585 35.49 -2.87 9.58
C SER A 585 35.71 -1.64 8.68
N THR A 586 35.76 -1.85 7.36
CA THR A 586 35.89 -0.75 6.39
C THR A 586 34.73 0.24 6.49
N ARG A 587 33.53 -0.25 6.83
CA ARG A 587 32.31 0.54 7.00
C ARG A 587 31.37 -0.13 7.98
N CYS A 588 30.70 0.68 8.78
CA CYS A 588 29.65 0.27 9.70
C CYS A 588 28.36 1.06 9.41
N TRP A 589 27.24 0.53 9.87
CA TRP A 589 25.89 1.06 9.64
C TRP A 589 25.27 1.52 10.95
N ILE A 590 24.65 2.69 10.93
CA ILE A 590 23.88 3.26 12.04
C ILE A 590 22.44 3.34 11.59
N GLU A 591 21.54 2.63 12.25
CA GLU A 591 20.09 2.74 12.06
C GLU A 591 19.47 3.53 13.21
N SER A 592 18.80 4.64 12.87
CA SER A 592 18.12 5.51 13.82
C SER A 592 16.82 4.91 14.34
N ILE A 593 16.31 5.49 15.43
CA ILE A 593 14.99 5.17 15.99
C ILE A 593 13.82 5.73 15.15
N ASP A 594 14.10 6.72 14.30
CA ASP A 594 13.10 7.41 13.50
C ASP A 594 12.94 6.78 12.10
N GLY A 595 11.72 6.84 11.57
CA GLY A 595 11.43 6.50 10.18
C GLY A 595 12.27 7.33 9.20
N TRP A 596 12.63 6.72 8.08
CA TRP A 596 13.46 7.34 7.05
C TRP A 596 12.80 8.59 6.48
N ASN A 597 13.53 9.71 6.49
CA ASN A 597 13.07 10.93 5.83
C ASN A 597 14.25 11.84 5.50
N VAL A 598 14.28 12.39 4.30
CA VAL A 598 15.33 13.30 3.83
C VAL A 598 15.40 14.63 4.58
N GLY A 599 14.42 14.95 5.44
CA GLY A 599 14.50 16.06 6.37
C GLY A 599 15.52 15.86 7.49
N TRP A 600 15.94 14.61 7.75
CA TRP A 600 17.00 14.31 8.71
C TRP A 600 18.38 14.50 8.07
N THR A 601 19.23 15.27 8.74
CA THR A 601 20.68 15.31 8.47
C THR A 601 21.42 14.72 9.66
N ALA A 602 22.62 14.21 9.44
CA ALA A 602 23.43 13.65 10.52
C ALA A 602 24.90 14.05 10.41
N ASP A 603 25.56 14.08 11.56
CA ASP A 603 26.97 14.40 11.71
C ASP A 603 27.64 13.37 12.63
N LEU A 604 28.90 13.06 12.34
CA LEU A 604 29.79 12.26 13.17
C LEU A 604 30.97 13.13 13.63
N ASP A 605 31.07 13.42 14.93
CA ASP A 605 32.06 14.36 15.49
C ASP A 605 32.15 15.68 14.68
N ASP A 606 30.98 16.29 14.43
CA ASP A 606 30.79 17.53 13.67
C ASP A 606 31.18 17.46 12.18
N GLN A 607 31.35 16.25 11.63
CA GLN A 607 31.48 16.02 10.20
C GLN A 607 30.17 15.51 9.61
N GLU A 608 29.62 16.26 8.67
CA GLU A 608 28.35 15.94 8.01
C GLU A 608 28.44 14.59 7.26
N LEU A 609 27.48 13.73 7.52
CA LEU A 609 27.28 12.48 6.81
C LEU A 609 26.41 12.70 5.58
N GLY A 610 26.42 11.72 4.66
CA GLY A 610 25.53 11.71 3.51
C GLY A 610 24.04 11.70 3.89
N PRO A 611 23.14 11.85 2.90
CA PRO A 611 21.71 11.74 3.13
C PRO A 611 21.35 10.37 3.73
N PRO A 612 20.28 10.27 4.54
CA PRO A 612 19.84 9.01 5.08
C PRO A 612 19.35 8.06 3.99
N ILE A 613 19.67 6.78 4.16
CA ILE A 613 19.16 5.65 3.39
C ILE A 613 18.03 5.00 4.19
N ALA A 614 17.02 4.45 3.52
CA ALA A 614 16.00 3.66 4.20
C ALA A 614 16.54 2.24 4.46
N SER A 615 16.49 1.77 5.70
CA SER A 615 16.62 0.33 5.96
C SER A 615 15.41 -0.43 5.42
N ALA A 616 15.49 -1.76 5.38
CA ALA A 616 14.33 -2.58 5.03
C ALA A 616 13.19 -2.43 6.04
N ALA A 617 13.50 -2.09 7.31
CA ALA A 617 12.51 -1.74 8.32
C ALA A 617 11.99 -0.29 8.18
N GLY A 618 12.41 0.44 7.15
CA GLY A 618 12.00 1.82 6.88
C GLY A 618 12.56 2.87 7.81
N ARG A 619 13.64 2.57 8.54
CA ARG A 619 14.32 3.51 9.45
C ARG A 619 15.44 4.28 8.74
N GLY A 620 15.71 5.49 9.23
CA GLY A 620 16.81 6.30 8.70
C GLY A 620 18.17 5.69 9.03
N THR A 621 18.99 5.44 8.00
CA THR A 621 20.26 4.73 8.12
C THR A 621 21.41 5.54 7.52
N TRP A 622 22.57 5.50 8.15
CA TRP A 622 23.81 6.12 7.67
C TRP A 622 24.97 5.14 7.74
N THR A 623 25.98 5.38 6.91
CA THR A 623 27.26 4.69 6.96
C THR A 623 28.29 5.53 7.69
N TYR A 624 29.23 4.88 8.39
CA TYR A 624 30.32 5.56 9.05
C TYR A 624 31.58 4.68 9.16
N SER A 625 32.72 5.30 9.44
CA SER A 625 33.99 4.63 9.73
C SER A 625 34.80 5.50 10.69
N THR A 626 35.18 4.94 11.84
CA THR A 626 35.97 5.62 12.89
C THR A 626 36.76 4.60 13.68
N SER A 627 37.98 4.94 14.10
CA SER A 627 38.83 4.05 14.91
C SER A 627 38.51 4.10 16.40
N GLU A 628 37.74 5.08 16.85
CA GLU A 628 37.36 5.29 18.24
C GLU A 628 35.85 5.56 18.34
N SER A 629 35.29 5.48 19.55
CA SER A 629 33.89 5.87 19.77
C SER A 629 33.68 7.33 19.37
N ALA A 630 32.64 7.60 18.60
CA ALA A 630 32.37 8.94 18.05
C ALA A 630 30.95 9.39 18.36
N ARG A 631 30.72 10.70 18.44
CA ARG A 631 29.40 11.25 18.66
C ARG A 631 28.63 11.29 17.34
N PHE A 632 27.58 10.50 17.26
CA PHE A 632 26.57 10.61 16.22
C PHE A 632 25.46 11.56 16.66
N ALA A 633 25.12 12.53 15.82
CA ALA A 633 23.98 13.40 16.03
C ALA A 633 23.15 13.51 14.76
N SER A 634 21.82 13.44 14.87
CA SER A 634 20.92 13.71 13.76
C SER A 634 19.94 14.83 14.11
N THR A 635 19.56 15.64 13.12
CA THR A 635 18.71 16.82 13.31
C THR A 635 17.62 16.91 12.22
N TRP A 636 16.40 17.22 12.65
CA TRP A 636 15.26 17.48 11.76
C TRP A 636 15.31 18.93 11.26
N THR A 637 15.86 19.11 10.06
CA THR A 637 16.10 20.44 9.48
C THR A 637 14.83 21.18 9.00
N PRO A 638 13.74 20.53 8.54
CA PRO A 638 12.52 21.23 8.10
C PRO A 638 11.86 22.10 9.17
N GLN A 639 12.09 21.80 10.45
CA GLN A 639 11.56 22.61 11.55
C GLN A 639 12.00 24.08 11.46
N ARG A 640 13.21 24.35 10.96
CA ARG A 640 13.70 25.73 10.81
C ARG A 640 12.83 26.54 9.85
N THR A 641 12.44 25.95 8.73
CA THR A 641 11.57 26.57 7.74
C THR A 641 10.18 26.83 8.32
N MET A 642 9.64 25.88 9.09
CA MET A 642 8.37 26.05 9.79
C MET A 642 8.42 27.22 10.77
N TRP A 643 9.48 27.36 11.57
CA TRP A 643 9.64 28.47 12.51
C TRP A 643 9.70 29.82 11.80
N ILE A 644 10.42 29.92 10.69
CA ILE A 644 10.46 31.14 9.87
C ILE A 644 9.06 31.46 9.34
N GLY A 645 8.35 30.48 8.80
CA GLY A 645 6.99 30.64 8.28
C GLY A 645 6.02 31.14 9.36
N LEU A 646 6.03 30.51 10.54
CA LEU A 646 5.21 30.93 11.68
C LEU A 646 5.51 32.36 12.13
N LEU A 647 6.79 32.74 12.19
CA LEU A 647 7.19 34.10 12.54
C LEU A 647 6.70 35.13 11.52
N VAL A 648 6.83 34.83 10.22
CA VAL A 648 6.30 35.68 9.13
C VAL A 648 4.78 35.80 9.21
N SER A 649 4.05 34.71 9.45
CA SER A 649 2.59 34.71 9.63
C SER A 649 2.17 35.54 10.84
N LEU A 650 2.85 35.39 11.97
CA LEU A 650 2.60 36.19 13.17
C LEU A 650 2.84 37.69 12.93
N MET A 651 3.92 38.03 12.20
CA MET A 651 4.16 39.42 11.78
C MET A 651 3.05 39.93 10.86
N GLY A 652 2.58 39.12 9.91
CA GLY A 652 1.45 39.47 9.04
C GLY A 652 0.16 39.74 9.82
N ILE A 653 -0.16 38.88 10.78
CA ILE A 653 -1.30 39.06 11.69
C ILE A 653 -1.14 40.35 12.50
N ALA A 654 0.04 40.61 13.06
CA ALA A 654 0.31 41.82 13.82
C ALA A 654 0.14 43.09 12.97
N VAL A 655 0.60 43.08 11.72
CA VAL A 655 0.39 44.18 10.76
C VAL A 655 -1.10 44.35 10.44
N ALA A 656 -1.83 43.26 10.20
CA ALA A 656 -3.27 43.32 9.95
C ALA A 656 -4.04 43.91 11.15
N ILE A 657 -3.72 43.47 12.37
CA ILE A 657 -4.27 44.03 13.61
C ILE A 657 -3.90 45.52 13.72
N ALA A 658 -2.66 45.90 13.45
CA ALA A 658 -2.25 47.30 13.49
C ALA A 658 -3.04 48.16 12.49
N VAL A 659 -3.25 47.69 11.25
CA VAL A 659 -4.09 48.37 10.26
C VAL A 659 -5.53 48.50 10.74
N LEU A 660 -6.12 47.42 11.29
CA LEU A 660 -7.48 47.41 11.83
C LEU A 660 -7.65 48.34 13.03
N LEU A 661 -6.63 48.51 13.87
CA LEU A 661 -6.68 49.37 15.06
C LEU A 661 -6.37 50.84 14.73
N VAL A 662 -5.48 51.10 13.77
CA VAL A 662 -5.11 52.47 13.35
C VAL A 662 -6.18 53.12 12.48
N ALA A 663 -6.91 52.37 11.66
CA ALA A 663 -7.95 52.91 10.79
C ALA A 663 -9.12 53.59 11.55
N PRO A 664 -9.69 53.01 12.63
CA PRO A 664 -10.70 53.67 13.47
C PRO A 664 -10.14 54.84 14.29
N TRP A 665 -8.87 54.76 14.72
CA TRP A 665 -8.22 55.85 15.46
C TRP A 665 -8.04 57.09 14.59
N ARG A 666 -7.65 56.93 13.32
CA ARG A 666 -7.63 58.03 12.33
C ARG A 666 -9.03 58.55 12.00
N ARG A 667 -10.06 57.69 11.96
CA ARG A 667 -11.45 58.13 11.75
C ARG A 667 -12.05 58.88 12.94
N ARG A 668 -11.65 58.57 14.18
CA ARG A 668 -12.10 59.28 15.40
C ARG A 668 -11.36 60.60 15.65
N ALA A 669 -10.13 60.75 15.16
CA ALA A 669 -9.38 62.00 15.23
C ALA A 669 -9.89 63.07 14.23
N ILE A 670 -10.68 62.67 13.24
CA ILE A 670 -11.37 63.56 12.30
C ILE A 670 -12.80 63.72 12.82
N GLY A 671 -13.09 64.89 13.40
CA GLY A 671 -14.36 65.18 14.07
C GLY A 671 -15.59 64.95 13.20
N SER A 672 -16.68 64.59 13.85
CA SER A 672 -18.00 64.38 13.27
C SER A 672 -18.54 65.63 12.57
N SER A 673 -18.73 65.54 11.26
CA SER A 673 -19.81 66.23 10.56
C SER A 673 -20.44 65.25 9.58
N PRO A 674 -21.73 64.91 9.69
CA PRO A 674 -22.43 64.15 8.67
C PRO A 674 -22.90 65.16 7.61
N ASP A 675 -22.02 65.49 6.67
CA ASP A 675 -22.47 66.05 5.40
C ASP A 675 -21.47 65.69 4.29
N SER A 676 -22.06 65.40 3.14
CA SER A 676 -21.43 65.08 1.85
C SER A 676 -20.02 65.64 1.67
N ASP A 677 -19.04 64.76 1.43
CA ASP A 677 -18.29 64.76 0.16
C ASP A 677 -17.18 63.71 0.16
N ASP A 678 -17.14 63.00 -0.96
CA ASP A 678 -16.04 62.20 -1.49
C ASP A 678 -15.52 61.04 -0.64
N ALA A 679 -16.34 59.98 -0.53
CA ALA A 679 -15.77 58.66 -0.70
C ALA A 679 -15.13 58.65 -2.10
N ARG A 680 -13.85 59.01 -2.21
CA ARG A 680 -13.08 58.83 -3.44
C ARG A 680 -13.29 57.39 -3.87
N SER A 681 -14.15 57.19 -4.88
CA SER A 681 -14.27 55.91 -5.54
C SER A 681 -12.86 55.57 -5.99
N TRP A 682 -12.29 54.53 -5.41
CA TRP A 682 -11.03 54.01 -5.89
C TRP A 682 -11.34 53.48 -7.28
N ARG A 683 -11.08 54.29 -8.29
CA ARG A 683 -11.17 53.90 -9.69
C ARG A 683 -9.83 53.28 -10.02
N PRO A 684 -9.68 51.94 -9.97
CA PRO A 684 -8.47 51.31 -10.45
C PRO A 684 -8.21 51.78 -11.89
N SER A 685 -6.95 52.06 -12.20
CA SER A 685 -6.58 52.30 -13.59
C SER A 685 -6.91 51.06 -14.43
N ALA A 686 -7.03 51.19 -15.75
CA ALA A 686 -7.23 50.02 -16.62
C ALA A 686 -6.18 48.91 -16.38
N ILE A 687 -4.97 49.31 -15.99
CA ILE A 687 -3.90 48.40 -15.57
C ILE A 687 -4.23 47.75 -14.21
N GLY A 688 -4.72 48.54 -13.24
CA GLY A 688 -5.17 48.04 -11.94
C GLY A 688 -6.33 47.03 -12.03
N GLU A 689 -7.34 47.29 -12.86
CA GLU A 689 -8.45 46.35 -13.12
C GLU A 689 -7.93 45.03 -13.70
N SER A 690 -7.05 45.13 -14.70
CA SER A 690 -6.44 43.98 -15.35
C SER A 690 -5.57 43.18 -14.38
N ILE A 691 -4.83 43.83 -13.48
CA ILE A 691 -4.03 43.18 -12.44
C ILE A 691 -4.93 42.45 -11.43
N MET A 692 -6.03 43.07 -10.98
CA MET A 692 -6.97 42.42 -10.05
C MET A 692 -7.61 41.18 -10.65
N ILE A 693 -8.00 41.26 -11.93
CA ILE A 693 -8.52 40.11 -12.69
C ILE A 693 -7.44 39.04 -12.86
N ALA A 694 -6.20 39.44 -13.18
CA ALA A 694 -5.08 38.51 -13.27
C ALA A 694 -4.87 37.77 -11.95
N ILE A 695 -4.79 38.48 -10.82
CA ILE A 695 -4.56 37.90 -9.49
C ILE A 695 -5.68 36.92 -9.13
N ALA A 696 -6.94 37.32 -9.32
CA ALA A 696 -8.09 36.45 -9.00
C ALA A 696 -8.09 35.18 -9.86
N LEU A 697 -7.89 35.30 -11.17
CA LEU A 697 -7.87 34.13 -12.06
C LEU A 697 -6.60 33.28 -11.89
N CYS A 698 -5.46 33.87 -11.53
CA CYS A 698 -4.28 33.13 -11.10
C CYS A 698 -4.56 32.29 -9.85
N ALA A 699 -5.30 32.86 -8.89
CA ALA A 699 -5.62 32.20 -7.62
C ALA A 699 -6.70 31.11 -7.75
N PHE A 700 -7.73 31.35 -8.57
CA PHE A 700 -8.90 30.46 -8.66
C PHE A 700 -8.93 29.56 -9.91
N VAL A 701 -8.13 29.84 -10.96
CA VAL A 701 -8.15 29.05 -12.21
C VAL A 701 -6.77 28.50 -12.56
N ASN A 702 -5.83 29.35 -12.97
CA ASN A 702 -4.39 29.07 -13.13
C ASN A 702 -3.65 30.34 -13.64
N PRO A 703 -2.31 30.39 -13.54
CA PRO A 703 -1.53 31.57 -13.97
C PRO A 703 -1.71 31.98 -15.44
N PHE A 704 -1.86 31.00 -16.34
CA PHE A 704 -2.01 31.26 -17.77
C PHE A 704 -3.37 31.92 -18.08
N ALA A 705 -4.45 31.40 -17.48
CA ALA A 705 -5.78 31.99 -17.55
C ALA A 705 -5.77 33.43 -17.02
N GLY A 706 -5.11 33.68 -15.89
CA GLY A 706 -4.97 35.02 -15.32
C GLY A 706 -4.31 36.01 -16.29
N LEU A 707 -3.18 35.63 -16.89
CA LEU A 707 -2.45 36.50 -17.81
C LEU A 707 -3.21 36.75 -19.12
N VAL A 708 -3.77 35.71 -19.74
CA VAL A 708 -4.52 35.81 -20.99
C VAL A 708 -5.79 36.64 -20.79
N THR A 709 -6.58 36.33 -19.77
CA THR A 709 -7.85 37.02 -19.53
C THR A 709 -7.63 38.47 -19.10
N ALA A 710 -6.60 38.79 -18.32
CA ALA A 710 -6.24 40.16 -18.00
C ALA A 710 -5.83 40.97 -19.25
N THR A 711 -5.04 40.36 -20.13
CA THR A 711 -4.64 40.98 -21.41
C THR A 711 -5.87 41.24 -22.29
N VAL A 712 -6.74 40.25 -22.44
CA VAL A 712 -8.00 40.38 -23.19
C VAL A 712 -8.88 41.47 -22.56
N HIS A 713 -9.03 41.46 -21.23
CA HIS A 713 -9.81 42.42 -20.48
C HIS A 713 -9.36 43.86 -20.76
N TYR A 714 -8.04 44.13 -20.74
CA TYR A 714 -7.48 45.45 -21.02
C TYR A 714 -8.02 46.04 -22.33
N PHE A 715 -8.13 45.22 -23.38
CA PHE A 715 -8.63 45.64 -24.70
C PHE A 715 -10.17 45.70 -24.79
N ILE A 716 -10.90 44.89 -24.02
CA ILE A 716 -12.37 44.77 -24.12
C ILE A 716 -13.13 45.39 -22.95
N ARG A 717 -12.45 46.06 -22.02
CA ARG A 717 -13.02 46.61 -20.77
C ARG A 717 -14.25 47.49 -21.00
N GLU A 718 -14.29 48.25 -22.10
CA GLU A 718 -15.39 49.15 -22.47
C GLU A 718 -16.63 48.41 -23.00
N ARG A 719 -16.51 47.13 -23.38
CA ARG A 719 -17.60 46.32 -23.94
C ARG A 719 -18.41 45.57 -22.87
N ARG A 720 -18.86 46.29 -21.83
CA ARG A 720 -19.48 45.71 -20.61
C ARG A 720 -20.57 44.69 -20.88
N ARG A 721 -21.56 45.05 -21.72
CA ARG A 721 -22.68 44.17 -22.04
C ARG A 721 -22.25 42.90 -22.77
N ALA A 722 -21.27 43.00 -23.67
CA ALA A 722 -20.79 41.86 -24.44
C ALA A 722 -20.03 40.86 -23.56
N THR A 723 -19.17 41.36 -22.68
CA THR A 723 -18.43 40.52 -21.74
C THR A 723 -19.32 39.84 -20.72
N THR A 724 -20.32 40.54 -20.18
CA THR A 724 -21.30 39.95 -19.27
C THR A 724 -22.12 38.87 -19.97
N PHE A 725 -22.58 39.15 -21.19
CA PHE A 725 -23.31 38.17 -22.01
C PHE A 725 -22.47 36.93 -22.29
N VAL A 726 -21.20 37.08 -22.66
CA VAL A 726 -20.28 35.95 -22.90
C VAL A 726 -20.08 35.12 -21.64
N CYS A 727 -19.90 35.73 -20.47
CA CYS A 727 -19.73 34.99 -19.22
C CYS A 727 -21.00 34.20 -18.85
N LEU A 728 -22.16 34.85 -18.93
CA LEU A 728 -23.44 34.18 -18.67
C LEU A 728 -23.71 33.05 -19.67
N LEU A 729 -23.34 33.24 -20.94
CA LEU A 729 -23.44 32.20 -21.96
C LEU A 729 -22.53 31.01 -21.65
N LEU A 730 -21.26 31.24 -21.30
CA LEU A 730 -20.32 30.18 -20.95
C LEU A 730 -20.78 29.38 -19.72
N VAL A 731 -21.25 30.07 -18.68
CA VAL A 731 -21.82 29.41 -17.48
C VAL A 731 -23.07 28.60 -17.85
N SER A 732 -23.97 29.17 -18.65
CA SER A 732 -25.22 28.51 -19.05
C SER A 732 -24.98 27.28 -19.94
N VAL A 733 -24.05 27.37 -20.89
CA VAL A 733 -23.64 26.25 -21.76
C VAL A 733 -22.95 25.16 -20.94
N GLY A 734 -22.08 25.53 -19.99
CA GLY A 734 -21.46 24.57 -19.08
C GLY A 734 -22.50 23.85 -18.21
N TYR A 735 -23.48 24.56 -17.68
CA TYR A 735 -24.57 23.96 -16.91
C TYR A 735 -25.44 23.03 -17.77
N ALA A 736 -25.80 23.47 -18.98
CA ALA A 736 -26.54 22.63 -19.93
C ALA A 736 -25.76 21.35 -20.29
N TYR A 737 -24.44 21.43 -20.47
CA TYR A 737 -23.58 20.27 -20.68
C TYR A 737 -23.64 19.30 -19.49
N ILE A 738 -23.53 19.80 -18.26
CA ILE A 738 -23.65 18.97 -17.03
C ILE A 738 -25.01 18.26 -17.01
N VAL A 739 -26.10 18.98 -17.27
CA VAL A 739 -27.46 18.41 -17.30
C VAL A 739 -27.58 17.34 -18.39
N VAL A 740 -27.09 17.59 -19.61
CA VAL A 740 -27.13 16.61 -20.71
C VAL A 740 -26.34 15.35 -20.36
N GLN A 741 -25.16 15.50 -19.78
CA GLN A 741 -24.33 14.39 -19.34
C GLN A 741 -25.01 13.59 -18.22
N GLN A 742 -25.59 14.27 -17.22
CA GLN A 742 -26.32 13.63 -16.13
C GLN A 742 -27.56 12.86 -16.62
N VAL A 743 -28.31 13.42 -17.58
CA VAL A 743 -29.48 12.77 -18.18
C VAL A 743 -29.08 11.58 -19.04
N ARG A 744 -27.98 11.69 -19.79
CA ARG A 744 -27.55 10.64 -20.74
C ARG A 744 -26.87 9.45 -20.06
N TYR A 745 -26.12 9.70 -19.00
CA TYR A 745 -25.27 8.68 -18.38
C TYR A 745 -25.66 8.36 -16.94
N SER A 746 -26.68 9.04 -16.38
CA SER A 746 -27.21 8.80 -15.03
C SER A 746 -26.13 8.66 -13.96
N THR A 747 -25.08 9.48 -14.07
CA THR A 747 -23.88 9.35 -13.24
C THR A 747 -24.22 9.50 -11.77
N PRO A 748 -23.87 8.52 -10.91
CA PRO A 748 -24.20 8.57 -9.49
C PRO A 748 -23.53 9.76 -8.82
N ALA A 749 -24.24 10.41 -7.90
CA ALA A 749 -23.68 11.50 -7.09
C ALA A 749 -22.73 10.88 -6.04
N GLY A 750 -21.43 10.99 -6.28
CA GLY A 750 -20.37 10.45 -5.42
C GLY A 750 -19.03 11.17 -5.66
N PHE A 751 -17.94 10.69 -5.06
CA PHE A 751 -16.62 11.35 -5.10
C PHE A 751 -16.07 11.58 -6.51
N GLY A 752 -16.32 10.67 -7.46
CA GLY A 752 -15.90 10.81 -8.87
C GLY A 752 -16.81 11.70 -9.73
N TRP A 753 -17.99 12.11 -9.22
CA TRP A 753 -18.96 12.91 -9.98
C TRP A 753 -18.37 14.20 -10.57
N PRO A 754 -17.53 14.98 -9.86
CA PRO A 754 -16.90 16.16 -10.44
C PRO A 754 -15.95 15.86 -11.62
N GLY A 755 -15.29 14.70 -11.62
CA GLY A 755 -14.31 14.30 -12.64
C GLY A 755 -14.92 14.15 -14.04
N VAL A 756 -16.16 13.67 -14.10
CA VAL A 756 -16.97 13.52 -15.33
C VAL A 756 -17.12 14.85 -16.09
N TYR A 757 -17.11 15.97 -15.37
CA TYR A 757 -17.33 17.32 -15.92
C TYR A 757 -16.05 18.16 -16.02
N SER A 758 -14.88 17.55 -15.84
CA SER A 758 -13.57 18.22 -15.90
C SER A 758 -13.37 19.08 -17.16
N LYS A 759 -13.87 18.62 -18.32
CA LYS A 759 -13.80 19.32 -19.62
C LYS A 759 -14.46 20.70 -19.62
N VAL A 760 -15.48 20.93 -18.79
CA VAL A 760 -16.19 22.23 -18.71
C VAL A 760 -15.85 23.03 -17.46
N HIS A 761 -15.26 22.38 -16.44
CA HIS A 761 -14.98 23.00 -15.14
C HIS A 761 -14.15 24.28 -15.24
N GLY A 762 -12.99 24.22 -15.93
CA GLY A 762 -12.11 25.38 -16.06
C GLY A 762 -12.74 26.58 -16.79
N VAL A 763 -13.57 26.31 -17.82
CA VAL A 763 -14.25 27.35 -18.60
C VAL A 763 -15.35 28.02 -17.79
N VAL A 764 -16.14 27.24 -17.06
CA VAL A 764 -17.21 27.76 -16.18
C VAL A 764 -16.62 28.57 -15.04
N LEU A 765 -15.54 28.08 -14.40
CA LEU A 765 -14.89 28.76 -13.29
C LEU A 765 -14.24 30.08 -13.73
N LEU A 766 -13.57 30.12 -14.89
CA LEU A 766 -13.04 31.34 -15.48
C LEU A 766 -14.13 32.38 -15.72
N ALA A 767 -15.25 31.97 -16.34
CA ALA A 767 -16.37 32.85 -16.61
C ALA A 767 -17.01 33.40 -15.33
N ALA A 768 -17.17 32.55 -14.30
CA ALA A 768 -17.72 32.94 -13.00
C ALA A 768 -16.81 33.92 -12.24
N VAL A 769 -15.53 33.60 -12.07
CA VAL A 769 -14.55 34.45 -11.35
C VAL A 769 -14.38 35.79 -12.05
N TYR A 770 -14.22 35.79 -13.37
CA TYR A 770 -14.12 37.03 -14.15
C TYR A 770 -15.39 37.89 -14.01
N PHE A 771 -16.58 37.28 -14.07
CA PHE A 771 -17.84 37.99 -13.86
C PHE A 771 -17.93 38.60 -12.46
N THR A 772 -17.59 37.85 -11.40
CA THR A 772 -17.63 38.33 -10.02
C THR A 772 -16.67 39.50 -9.79
N VAL A 773 -15.40 39.38 -10.22
CA VAL A 773 -14.41 40.46 -10.08
C VAL A 773 -14.87 41.69 -10.86
N ARG A 774 -15.39 41.49 -12.06
CA ARG A 774 -15.92 42.59 -12.87
C ARG A 774 -17.12 43.28 -12.22
N CYS A 775 -18.07 42.54 -11.66
CA CYS A 775 -19.19 43.12 -10.93
C CYS A 775 -18.73 43.89 -9.68
N ALA A 776 -17.71 43.40 -8.98
CA ALA A 776 -17.13 44.12 -7.85
C ALA A 776 -16.48 45.45 -8.31
N LEU A 777 -15.76 45.44 -9.43
CA LEU A 777 -15.20 46.65 -10.05
C LEU A 777 -16.31 47.61 -10.53
N ASP A 778 -17.36 47.11 -11.17
CA ASP A 778 -18.48 47.93 -11.69
C ASP A 778 -19.35 48.51 -10.56
N SER A 779 -19.50 47.83 -9.42
CA SER A 779 -20.25 48.34 -8.25
C SER A 779 -19.61 49.58 -7.61
N SER A 780 -18.34 49.87 -7.96
CA SER A 780 -17.65 51.10 -7.55
C SER A 780 -17.92 52.30 -8.47
N ASP A 781 -18.60 52.10 -9.63
CA ASP A 781 -18.98 53.16 -10.58
C ASP A 781 -20.40 53.71 -10.35
N GLU A 782 -21.33 52.93 -9.79
CA GLU A 782 -22.78 53.27 -9.76
C GLU A 782 -23.21 54.20 -8.61
N SER A 783 -22.32 54.56 -7.69
CA SER A 783 -22.62 55.50 -6.60
C SER A 783 -22.79 56.97 -7.06
N ASP A 784 -22.51 57.29 -8.34
CA ASP A 784 -22.49 58.67 -8.87
C ASP A 784 -23.79 59.09 -9.61
N SER A 785 -24.80 58.22 -9.84
CA SER A 785 -25.93 58.55 -10.72
C SER A 785 -27.30 58.79 -10.04
N LEU A 786 -27.37 58.94 -8.73
CA LEU A 786 -28.61 59.27 -8.01
C LEU A 786 -28.49 60.59 -7.25
N SER A 787 -28.48 61.70 -7.99
CA SER A 787 -28.94 63.01 -7.49
C SER A 787 -30.22 63.38 -8.25
N PRO A 788 -31.37 63.60 -7.57
CA PRO A 788 -32.57 64.08 -8.24
C PRO A 788 -32.46 65.59 -8.49
N SER A 789 -32.94 66.01 -9.66
CA SER A 789 -33.14 67.41 -10.09
C SER A 789 -34.04 68.21 -9.15
#